data_AF-A0A7Y5JLH0-F1
#
_entry.id   AF-A0A7Y5JLH0-F1
#
_cell.length_a   1.000
_cell.length_b   1.000
_cell.length_c   1.000
_cell.angle_alpha   90.00
_cell.angle_beta   90.00
_cell.angle_gamma   90.00
#
_symmetry.space_group_name_H-M   'P 1'
#
loop_
_entity.id
_entity.type
_entity.pdbx_description
1 polymer ?
#
loop_
_entity_poly.entity_id
_entity_poly.type
_entity_poly.pdbx_seq_one_letter_code
_entity_poly.pdbx_strand_id
1 'polypeptide(L)'
;MVSLRARYLRGLLATGLLSFAIAAATGAERVPVLLVLEPEPFVIQNVREEAGRSLDLGTSHELAIRAAQDHANVTQANLLKRLAELEEAGQVSDIRSFWVANAIALKCEPELLPVLERLPEVVEIQDEQLLGLLPIAPPVAEGRRNPLDDGVTVALTDIRAPEAWALGLTGVGVLLANFDSGVLGTHPALSSRWRGNNGHPANHCWFDLVEPITPTPGDNDGHGTLTMGLQCGLGASDTVGVAFNAQFIAAAVAEGGFTITNALQAFEWILDPDGNPATFDDVPRVLSNSWGFNGGIDVCNNLLHSALDLAEAAGIAVVWSAGNEGPASGTMRNPANRADNAVSGFAVGGWDGVVDSVWVSSSRGPSPCSADMTLRIKPEIVAPSRDVRSTYLGTGYASSSGTSFSAPLAAGTLALMIEANPLLPPDSLLELLMFTAVDEGPAGLDNHSGYGRLDAYMACQAALTGLGWVRGHVQNQFGTPIAANIDVLDQPHHTVSDANGNFTFPYPAWLPCEIQVVASGHSPQSSSLSVSPQDTTYVTLTLQTTQEGILTGNVIDCRGLPASGAFLTILEQPSLQTTSDANGRFVMTLQPGQYSLACSSVVCGSVVVPQVQIQSGAVTDIEVVLPLNPAFLCSEPDNFGYFLCDNNDPGGPSETYSSVSPTTGGRGVIHNLADDGNVPLALPFPVTFYGNTYNRIFLNSNGIVSFVRYATAYNNLQLPYNLTPALFPFWDDFSDNLGGHILSDYNPAEGTYTLEWFEIPYFISIPPPTDSANFQLVIYDQSVVPTQSGNNVFEFRYGRIPRNGSATIGIDRAQGNQYVRYGFNGTWEPHAVPAAEGVTVRVADEDISSGVPSMQIEPSALAIALEPGVSLDTSIFVHNNGSVPLAYYASASPMAATGDADEDTPPNAVEFDDPPKGSAPLRAESSDDALDEWIPDANGYAWRSSDNDTSVHYQFTSIANVGTNVGITWDDSTSYPRPLPFEFPFFDRVFKKYSVCSNGFITFWSQVRNYLNDPMVTARDPYYAIAAYWTDLNPSAGGQIWEYYDQINNRFIVQWNRIPPFGAPSSNTLTFQAILYPDGGIDLVYEHMYHPVQLKTVGIKGGRSSQTLQLSHNGSLVDSLMTLRIARPDTADASLRILSGSYAVVPPQGVQEIRLRFKNNSLSQGVMSLPLTIQSSDEDAGGTGVSFLLQGGTPFVPQTVIASQNGILSLHWVAHEANSYTIWTSLPNDTVFVPLVTSIADTHYTLGVPADAARAYAVTLNGGAPPRPGN
;
A
#
# COMPACT_ATOMS: atom_id res chain seq x y z
N MET A 1 -3.71 -8.06 64.73
CA MET A 1 -3.00 -9.27 64.21
C MET A 1 -2.66 -9.17 62.72
N VAL A 2 -3.43 -8.43 61.90
CA VAL A 2 -3.10 -8.20 60.47
C VAL A 2 -1.86 -7.29 60.29
N SER A 3 -1.62 -6.31 61.17
CA SER A 3 -0.43 -5.42 61.06
C SER A 3 0.91 -6.11 61.39
N LEU A 4 0.91 -7.16 62.22
CA LEU A 4 2.12 -7.92 62.57
C LEU A 4 2.58 -8.87 61.45
N ARG A 5 1.64 -9.36 60.60
CA ARG A 5 1.99 -10.20 59.43
C ARG A 5 2.51 -9.36 58.25
N ALA A 6 2.02 -8.12 58.08
CA ALA A 6 2.54 -7.19 57.08
C ALA A 6 3.98 -6.74 57.41
N ARG A 7 4.28 -6.47 58.68
CA ARG A 7 5.66 -6.16 59.15
C ARG A 7 6.64 -7.32 58.94
N TYR A 8 6.19 -8.57 59.05
CA TYR A 8 7.04 -9.75 58.89
C TYR A 8 7.40 -10.07 57.42
N LEU A 9 6.53 -9.71 56.47
CA LEU A 9 6.79 -9.86 55.03
C LEU A 9 7.62 -8.70 54.45
N ARG A 10 7.43 -7.47 54.95
CA ARG A 10 8.27 -6.32 54.59
C ARG A 10 9.72 -6.44 55.11
N GLY A 11 9.90 -7.04 56.29
CA GLY A 11 11.23 -7.33 56.86
C GLY A 11 12.10 -8.32 56.07
N LEU A 12 11.55 -9.05 55.10
CA LEU A 12 12.28 -9.97 54.22
C LEU A 12 12.77 -9.34 52.91
N LEU A 13 12.21 -8.19 52.51
CA LEU A 13 12.66 -7.37 51.37
C LEU A 13 13.64 -6.27 51.83
N ALA A 14 13.42 -5.74 53.03
CA ALA A 14 14.31 -4.83 53.76
C ALA A 14 15.77 -5.31 53.88
N THR A 15 15.98 -6.61 54.07
CA THR A 15 17.33 -7.19 54.24
C THR A 15 18.19 -7.12 52.97
N GLY A 16 17.57 -7.03 51.78
CA GLY A 16 18.28 -6.84 50.51
C GLY A 16 18.76 -5.40 50.28
N LEU A 17 17.96 -4.41 50.73
CA LEU A 17 18.22 -2.98 50.54
C LEU A 17 19.28 -2.43 51.50
N LEU A 18 19.22 -2.84 52.77
CA LEU A 18 20.25 -2.50 53.74
C LEU A 18 21.62 -3.01 53.27
N SER A 19 21.65 -4.20 52.66
CA SER A 19 22.88 -4.82 52.15
C SER A 19 23.48 -4.07 50.95
N PHE A 20 22.64 -3.50 50.07
CA PHE A 20 23.08 -2.73 48.90
C PHE A 20 23.53 -1.31 49.29
N ALA A 21 22.80 -0.61 50.14
CA ALA A 21 23.18 0.72 50.65
C ALA A 21 24.47 0.67 51.48
N ILE A 22 24.65 -0.36 52.32
CA ILE A 22 25.89 -0.60 53.07
C ILE A 22 27.06 -0.97 52.13
N ALA A 23 26.82 -1.67 51.02
CA ALA A 23 27.86 -2.03 50.04
C ALA A 23 28.26 -0.85 49.13
N ALA A 24 27.31 0.00 48.73
CA ALA A 24 27.54 1.21 47.93
C ALA A 24 28.24 2.33 48.73
N ALA A 25 28.05 2.37 50.05
CA ALA A 25 28.68 3.34 50.96
C ALA A 25 30.16 3.06 51.27
N THR A 26 30.86 2.22 50.49
CA THR A 26 32.29 1.96 50.65
C THR A 26 33.15 3.18 50.27
N GLY A 27 33.07 4.24 51.10
CA GLY A 27 33.82 5.49 50.94
C GLY A 27 33.08 6.79 51.35
N ALA A 28 31.78 6.75 51.67
CA ALA A 28 31.00 7.93 52.07
C ALA A 28 30.82 8.00 53.61
N GLU A 29 31.00 9.19 54.20
CA GLU A 29 30.92 9.41 55.66
C GLU A 29 29.47 9.39 56.19
N ARG A 30 28.46 9.70 55.35
CA ARG A 30 27.01 9.61 55.64
C ARG A 30 26.19 9.33 54.38
N VAL A 31 25.07 8.61 54.52
CA VAL A 31 24.18 8.18 53.43
C VAL A 31 22.86 8.95 53.48
N PRO A 32 22.38 9.50 52.35
CA PRO A 32 21.10 10.20 52.25
C PRO A 32 19.92 9.22 52.17
N VAL A 33 18.88 9.41 53.00
CA VAL A 33 17.73 8.49 53.10
C VAL A 33 16.40 9.21 53.36
N LEU A 34 15.32 8.57 52.95
CA LEU A 34 13.92 8.95 53.24
C LEU A 34 13.30 7.94 54.20
N LEU A 35 12.92 8.40 55.39
CA LEU A 35 12.11 7.64 56.34
C LEU A 35 10.64 7.84 56.00
N VAL A 36 9.97 6.76 55.59
CA VAL A 36 8.54 6.75 55.29
C VAL A 36 7.78 6.31 56.53
N LEU A 37 6.80 7.10 56.97
CA LEU A 37 5.94 6.77 58.11
C LEU A 37 4.62 6.17 57.62
N GLU A 38 3.79 5.61 58.52
CA GLU A 38 2.47 5.09 58.13
C GLU A 38 1.65 6.24 57.51
N PRO A 39 1.30 6.17 56.21
CA PRO A 39 0.32 7.09 55.66
C PRO A 39 -1.02 6.77 56.34
N GLU A 40 -1.77 7.76 56.83
CA GLU A 40 -3.14 7.46 57.24
C GLU A 40 -3.97 7.22 55.99
N PRO A 41 -4.50 6.00 55.76
CA PRO A 41 -5.32 5.73 54.58
C PRO A 41 -6.59 6.59 54.56
N PHE A 42 -7.00 7.12 55.72
CA PHE A 42 -8.23 7.85 55.93
C PHE A 42 -8.11 9.34 55.56
N VAL A 43 -6.93 9.95 55.59
CA VAL A 43 -6.77 11.40 55.34
C VAL A 43 -6.96 11.73 53.87
N ILE A 44 -6.23 11.07 52.96
CA ILE A 44 -6.32 11.35 51.51
C ILE A 44 -7.63 10.83 50.91
N GLN A 45 -8.13 9.66 51.34
CA GLN A 45 -9.43 9.16 50.86
C GLN A 45 -10.61 10.01 51.36
N ASN A 46 -10.63 10.44 52.63
CA ASN A 46 -11.73 11.30 53.11
C ASN A 46 -11.65 12.69 52.51
N VAL A 47 -10.45 13.24 52.31
CA VAL A 47 -10.28 14.49 51.58
C VAL A 47 -10.79 14.33 50.16
N ARG A 48 -10.47 13.25 49.44
CA ARG A 48 -11.02 12.96 48.10
C ARG A 48 -12.55 12.80 48.12
N GLU A 49 -13.09 12.11 49.13
CA GLU A 49 -14.54 11.94 49.28
C GLU A 49 -15.27 13.23 49.67
N GLU A 50 -14.68 14.11 50.47
CA GLU A 50 -15.23 15.41 50.86
C GLU A 50 -15.04 16.45 49.75
N ALA A 51 -13.88 16.46 49.08
CA ALA A 51 -13.58 17.29 47.92
C ALA A 51 -14.46 16.94 46.72
N GLY A 52 -14.66 15.65 46.44
CA GLY A 52 -15.59 15.18 45.42
C GLY A 52 -17.07 15.44 45.73
N ARG A 53 -17.41 15.81 46.99
CA ARG A 53 -18.75 16.24 47.42
C ARG A 53 -18.91 17.77 47.49
N SER A 54 -17.82 18.53 47.45
CA SER A 54 -17.81 20.00 47.52
C SER A 54 -17.75 20.61 46.11
N LEU A 55 -18.62 21.59 45.82
CA LEU A 55 -18.56 22.37 44.57
C LEU A 55 -17.54 23.53 44.63
N ASP A 56 -16.89 23.73 45.78
CA ASP A 56 -15.92 24.80 46.01
C ASP A 56 -14.50 24.23 46.15
N LEU A 57 -13.69 24.43 45.11
CA LEU A 57 -12.31 23.94 45.02
C LEU A 57 -11.40 24.55 46.11
N GLY A 58 -11.64 25.80 46.52
CA GLY A 58 -10.84 26.45 47.56
C GLY A 58 -11.01 25.78 48.92
N THR A 59 -12.26 25.44 49.29
CA THR A 59 -12.53 24.67 50.52
C THR A 59 -11.92 23.27 50.45
N SER A 60 -12.00 22.60 49.30
CA SER A 60 -11.40 21.27 49.09
C SER A 60 -9.88 21.29 49.26
N HIS A 61 -9.22 22.30 48.68
CA HIS A 61 -7.79 22.55 48.84
C HIS A 61 -7.42 22.78 50.31
N GLU A 62 -8.10 23.69 51.02
CA GLU A 62 -7.80 23.97 52.43
C GLU A 62 -7.91 22.72 53.30
N LEU A 63 -8.96 21.92 53.12
CA LEU A 63 -9.18 20.67 53.86
C LEU A 63 -8.07 19.65 53.56
N ALA A 64 -7.67 19.51 52.29
CA ALA A 64 -6.62 18.61 51.87
C ALA A 64 -5.29 18.92 52.56
N ILE A 65 -4.87 20.17 52.49
CA ILE A 65 -3.57 20.61 53.02
C ILE A 65 -3.55 20.56 54.54
N ARG A 66 -4.60 21.04 55.22
CA ARG A 66 -4.68 20.98 56.69
C ARG A 66 -4.66 19.55 57.19
N ALA A 67 -5.40 18.64 56.56
CA ALA A 67 -5.44 17.26 56.99
C ALA A 67 -4.07 16.56 56.83
N ALA A 68 -3.34 16.85 55.75
CA ALA A 68 -1.98 16.35 55.55
C ALA A 68 -0.98 16.93 56.58
N GLN A 69 -1.04 18.25 56.83
CA GLN A 69 -0.22 18.94 57.83
C GLN A 69 -0.48 18.43 59.25
N ASP A 70 -1.75 18.31 59.65
CA ASP A 70 -2.14 17.82 60.98
C ASP A 70 -1.71 16.36 61.18
N HIS A 71 -1.88 15.51 60.16
CA HIS A 71 -1.45 14.13 60.21
C HIS A 71 0.07 14.02 60.41
N ALA A 72 0.84 14.73 59.58
CA ALA A 72 2.29 14.74 59.67
C ALA A 72 2.77 15.28 61.03
N ASN A 73 2.19 16.38 61.52
CA ASN A 73 2.51 16.96 62.83
C ASN A 73 2.31 15.96 63.97
N VAL A 74 1.25 15.14 63.90
CA VAL A 74 0.97 14.11 64.92
C VAL A 74 1.91 12.91 64.77
N THR A 75 2.05 12.35 63.57
CA THR A 75 2.80 11.09 63.39
C THR A 75 4.30 11.27 63.42
N GLN A 76 4.81 12.43 63.01
CA GLN A 76 6.26 12.68 62.95
C GLN A 76 6.83 13.20 64.29
N ALA A 77 5.99 13.71 65.21
CA ALA A 77 6.44 14.39 66.43
C ALA A 77 7.48 13.61 67.25
N ASN A 78 7.22 12.33 67.54
CA ASN A 78 8.15 11.51 68.33
C ASN A 78 9.45 11.22 67.59
N LEU A 79 9.35 10.95 66.28
CA LEU A 79 10.50 10.64 65.44
C LEU A 79 11.39 11.87 65.28
N LEU A 80 10.82 13.04 64.98
CA LEU A 80 11.55 14.30 64.87
C LEU A 80 12.29 14.66 66.16
N LYS A 81 11.67 14.43 67.33
CA LYS A 81 12.35 14.61 68.62
C LYS A 81 13.57 13.71 68.77
N ARG A 82 13.46 12.44 68.38
CA ARG A 82 14.58 11.48 68.42
C ARG A 82 15.66 11.83 67.38
N LEU A 83 15.28 12.27 66.20
CA LEU A 83 16.23 12.67 65.16
C LEU A 83 17.00 13.93 65.56
N ALA A 84 16.36 14.89 66.26
CA ALA A 84 17.05 16.05 66.81
C ALA A 84 18.13 15.65 67.85
N GLU A 85 17.84 14.67 68.71
CA GLU A 85 18.85 14.12 69.65
C GLU A 85 20.03 13.47 68.90
N LEU A 86 19.77 12.79 67.78
CA LEU A 86 20.81 12.20 66.93
C LEU A 86 21.59 13.26 66.14
N GLU A 87 20.96 14.37 65.75
CA GLU A 87 21.61 15.49 65.07
C GLU A 87 22.55 16.22 66.01
N GLU A 88 22.12 16.49 67.26
CA GLU A 88 22.98 17.03 68.33
C GLU A 88 24.17 16.11 68.63
N ALA A 89 23.98 14.79 68.53
CA ALA A 89 25.04 13.79 68.68
C ALA A 89 25.97 13.69 67.45
N GLY A 90 25.69 14.43 66.36
CA GLY A 90 26.46 14.39 65.12
C GLY A 90 26.32 13.08 64.36
N GLN A 91 25.22 12.35 64.55
CA GLN A 91 24.96 11.04 63.94
C GLN A 91 24.06 11.14 62.70
N VAL A 92 23.26 12.20 62.63
CA VAL A 92 22.46 12.56 61.45
C VAL A 92 22.66 14.04 61.11
N SER A 93 22.24 14.45 59.93
CA SER A 93 22.17 15.86 59.49
C SER A 93 21.11 16.03 58.41
N ASP A 94 20.83 17.28 58.04
CA ASP A 94 19.93 17.65 56.94
C ASP A 94 18.51 17.09 57.14
N ILE A 95 18.01 17.09 58.38
CA ILE A 95 16.67 16.60 58.70
C ILE A 95 15.62 17.52 58.08
N ARG A 96 14.76 16.95 57.23
CA ARG A 96 13.62 17.65 56.63
C ARG A 96 12.34 16.83 56.73
N SER A 97 11.32 17.42 57.34
CA SER A 97 9.96 16.87 57.43
C SER A 97 9.15 17.21 56.17
N PHE A 98 8.36 16.25 55.69
CA PHE A 98 7.41 16.40 54.60
C PHE A 98 6.01 15.98 55.05
N TRP A 99 5.04 16.90 54.95
CA TRP A 99 3.63 16.59 55.18
C TRP A 99 2.95 16.00 53.95
N VAL A 100 3.40 16.36 52.74
CA VAL A 100 2.81 15.91 51.46
C VAL A 100 2.84 14.40 51.24
N ALA A 101 3.82 13.71 51.82
CA ALA A 101 4.00 12.25 51.69
C ALA A 101 4.17 11.54 53.04
N ASN A 102 3.98 12.25 54.16
CA ASN A 102 4.28 11.81 55.52
C ASN A 102 5.66 11.11 55.65
N ALA A 103 6.71 11.84 55.25
CA ALA A 103 8.07 11.33 55.20
C ALA A 103 9.07 12.30 55.84
N ILE A 104 10.25 11.81 56.20
CA ILE A 104 11.37 12.62 56.71
C ILE A 104 12.63 12.26 55.94
N ALA A 105 13.22 13.23 55.23
CA ALA A 105 14.54 13.08 54.63
C ALA A 105 15.64 13.44 55.64
N LEU A 106 16.76 12.72 55.61
CA LEU A 106 17.97 13.04 56.36
C LEU A 106 19.21 12.35 55.77
N LYS A 107 20.39 12.77 56.21
CA LYS A 107 21.65 12.02 56.04
C LYS A 107 22.04 11.35 57.35
N CYS A 108 22.37 10.07 57.33
CA CYS A 108 22.78 9.33 58.53
C CYS A 108 24.04 8.49 58.32
N GLU A 109 24.72 8.14 59.41
CA GLU A 109 25.75 7.10 59.39
C GLU A 109 25.14 5.75 58.93
N PRO A 110 25.80 4.97 58.05
CA PRO A 110 25.28 3.67 57.59
C PRO A 110 24.89 2.71 58.72
N GLU A 111 25.60 2.76 59.85
CA GLU A 111 25.37 1.94 61.04
C GLU A 111 24.03 2.24 61.74
N LEU A 112 23.41 3.39 61.46
CA LEU A 112 22.12 3.80 62.04
C LEU A 112 20.94 3.24 61.26
N LEU A 113 21.11 2.83 60.00
CA LEU A 113 20.01 2.32 59.17
C LEU A 113 19.22 1.17 59.83
N PRO A 114 19.85 0.12 60.40
CA PRO A 114 19.12 -0.93 61.10
C PRO A 114 18.44 -0.46 62.39
N VAL A 115 18.88 0.66 62.98
CA VAL A 115 18.30 1.25 64.19
C VAL A 115 17.05 2.06 63.82
N LEU A 116 17.15 2.90 62.79
CA LEU A 116 16.06 3.70 62.26
C LEU A 116 14.93 2.82 61.73
N GLU A 117 15.25 1.73 61.05
CA GLU A 117 14.27 0.78 60.50
C GLU A 117 13.44 0.07 61.59
N ARG A 118 13.99 -0.08 62.79
CA ARG A 118 13.31 -0.74 63.92
C ARG A 118 12.42 0.20 64.72
N LEU A 119 12.41 1.49 64.39
CA LEU A 119 11.55 2.46 65.04
C LEU A 119 10.08 2.16 64.76
N PRO A 120 9.19 2.21 65.76
CA PRO A 120 7.79 1.88 65.56
C PRO A 120 7.06 2.84 64.61
N GLU A 121 7.58 4.07 64.44
CA GLU A 121 7.08 5.10 63.53
C GLU A 121 7.51 4.88 62.07
N VAL A 122 8.65 4.22 61.84
CA VAL A 122 9.23 4.04 60.50
C VAL A 122 8.66 2.78 59.86
N VAL A 123 8.03 2.95 58.71
CA VAL A 123 7.43 1.87 57.92
C VAL A 123 8.41 1.32 56.89
N GLU A 124 9.19 2.22 56.30
CA GLU A 124 10.12 1.92 55.24
C GLU A 124 11.23 2.97 55.22
N ILE A 125 12.44 2.56 54.84
CA ILE A 125 13.54 3.46 54.53
C ILE A 125 13.82 3.32 53.04
N GLN A 126 13.71 4.43 52.30
CA GLN A 126 14.06 4.50 50.88
C GLN A 126 15.42 5.20 50.71
N ASP A 127 16.22 4.69 49.78
CA ASP A 127 17.48 5.33 49.39
C ASP A 127 17.19 6.62 48.62
N GLU A 128 17.87 7.71 48.97
CA GLU A 128 17.79 8.96 48.19
C GLU A 128 18.67 8.88 46.93
N GLN A 129 19.71 8.02 46.91
CA GLN A 129 20.60 7.76 45.78
C GLN A 129 20.28 6.43 45.07
N LEU A 130 19.37 6.46 44.10
CA LEU A 130 19.40 5.69 42.83
C LEU A 130 17.99 5.66 42.21
N LEU A 131 17.54 6.82 41.76
CA LEU A 131 16.70 6.88 40.57
C LEU A 131 17.49 7.70 39.59
N GLY A 132 18.35 7.05 38.81
CA GLY A 132 19.04 7.71 37.72
C GLY A 132 17.99 8.27 36.77
N LEU A 133 17.62 9.54 36.93
CA LEU A 133 16.90 10.23 35.90
C LEU A 133 17.78 10.19 34.66
N LEU A 134 17.24 9.55 33.63
CA LEU A 134 17.56 10.00 32.29
C LEU A 134 16.69 11.23 32.11
N PRO A 135 17.20 12.48 32.14
CA PRO A 135 16.42 13.55 31.57
C PRO A 135 15.92 13.06 30.21
N ILE A 136 14.62 13.21 29.94
CA ILE A 136 14.10 13.07 28.57
C ILE A 136 14.53 14.34 27.82
N ALA A 137 15.82 14.66 27.88
CA ALA A 137 16.45 15.73 27.15
C ALA A 137 16.99 15.07 25.88
N PRO A 138 16.17 14.95 24.81
CA PRO A 138 16.72 14.65 23.51
C PRO A 138 17.79 15.72 23.17
N PRO A 139 18.81 15.37 22.36
CA PRO A 139 19.69 16.38 21.81
C PRO A 139 18.85 17.42 21.04
N VAL A 140 19.00 18.69 21.41
CA VAL A 140 18.36 19.81 20.70
C VAL A 140 18.92 19.84 19.27
N ALA A 141 18.09 19.57 18.28
CA ALA A 141 18.47 19.64 16.88
C ALA A 141 18.60 21.11 16.44
N GLU A 142 19.86 21.54 16.28
CA GLU A 142 20.38 22.69 15.54
C GLU A 142 19.63 24.04 15.57
N GLY A 143 20.27 25.01 16.24
CA GLY A 143 20.22 26.43 15.88
C GLY A 143 19.07 27.25 16.47
N ARG A 144 19.41 28.41 17.08
CA ARG A 144 18.42 29.44 17.42
C ARG A 144 17.65 29.83 16.16
N ARG A 145 16.34 29.59 16.14
CA ARG A 145 15.44 30.06 15.10
C ARG A 145 14.90 31.44 15.47
N ASN A 146 14.63 32.25 14.45
CA ASN A 146 13.94 33.52 14.61
C ASN A 146 12.46 33.29 14.99
N PRO A 147 11.81 34.29 15.59
CA PRO A 147 10.35 34.32 15.68
C PRO A 147 9.72 34.16 14.29
N LEU A 148 8.55 33.53 14.22
CA LEU A 148 7.74 33.53 13.00
C LEU A 148 7.10 34.91 12.81
N ASP A 149 7.08 35.41 11.57
CA ASP A 149 6.53 36.73 11.26
C ASP A 149 4.98 36.78 11.41
N ASP A 150 4.28 35.64 11.35
CA ASP A 150 2.82 35.51 11.48
C ASP A 150 2.28 34.16 12.05
N GLY A 151 3.14 33.24 12.50
CA GLY A 151 2.80 31.82 12.53
C GLY A 151 2.31 31.22 13.86
N VAL A 152 1.24 30.42 13.79
CA VAL A 152 0.90 29.36 14.75
C VAL A 152 1.74 28.12 14.41
N THR A 153 2.28 27.40 15.39
CA THR A 153 3.09 26.21 15.10
C THR A 153 2.25 25.05 14.55
N VAL A 154 2.87 24.15 13.78
CA VAL A 154 2.21 22.95 13.27
C VAL A 154 1.65 22.10 14.42
N ALA A 155 2.42 21.94 15.51
CA ALA A 155 1.97 21.21 16.70
C ALA A 155 0.68 21.79 17.32
N LEU A 156 0.51 23.12 17.33
CA LEU A 156 -0.72 23.75 17.82
C LEU A 156 -1.90 23.56 16.84
N THR A 157 -1.61 23.53 15.54
CA THR A 157 -2.62 23.28 14.50
C THR A 157 -3.09 21.82 14.52
N ASP A 158 -2.16 20.87 14.71
CA ASP A 158 -2.46 19.44 14.76
C ASP A 158 -3.42 19.08 15.90
N ILE A 159 -3.38 19.82 17.02
CA ILE A 159 -4.31 19.66 18.14
C ILE A 159 -5.50 20.62 18.07
N ARG A 160 -5.66 21.38 16.98
CA ARG A 160 -6.76 22.34 16.77
C ARG A 160 -6.87 23.41 17.86
N ALA A 161 -5.73 23.87 18.39
CA ALA A 161 -5.68 24.98 19.34
C ALA A 161 -6.24 26.30 18.75
N PRO A 162 -6.00 26.65 17.47
CA PRO A 162 -6.62 27.84 16.86
C PRO A 162 -8.14 27.85 16.89
N GLU A 163 -8.77 26.70 16.68
CA GLU A 163 -10.22 26.56 16.75
C GLU A 163 -10.73 26.70 18.18
N ALA A 164 -9.97 26.23 19.18
CA ALA A 164 -10.26 26.52 20.59
C ALA A 164 -10.16 28.03 20.89
N TRP A 165 -9.17 28.72 20.33
CA TRP A 165 -9.05 30.18 20.46
C TRP A 165 -10.17 30.94 19.78
N ALA A 166 -10.73 30.39 18.69
CA ALA A 166 -11.91 30.95 18.03
C ALA A 166 -13.17 30.88 18.91
N LEU A 167 -13.19 30.05 19.97
CA LEU A 167 -14.21 30.06 21.02
C LEU A 167 -14.04 31.23 22.02
N GLY A 168 -12.95 32.00 21.91
CA GLY A 168 -12.58 33.08 22.82
C GLY A 168 -11.70 32.63 24.00
N LEU A 169 -11.29 31.37 24.03
CA LEU A 169 -10.46 30.79 25.10
C LEU A 169 -8.98 31.02 24.80
N THR A 170 -8.24 31.52 25.77
CA THR A 170 -6.80 31.84 25.62
C THR A 170 -5.95 31.40 26.81
N GLY A 171 -6.56 30.84 27.85
CA GLY A 171 -5.99 30.49 29.15
C GLY A 171 -6.04 31.62 30.17
N VAL A 172 -6.77 32.71 29.90
CA VAL A 172 -6.77 33.88 30.78
C VAL A 172 -7.34 33.53 32.16
N GLY A 173 -6.68 34.02 33.21
CA GLY A 173 -7.10 33.76 34.59
C GLY A 173 -6.76 32.36 35.12
N VAL A 174 -6.09 31.53 34.31
CA VAL A 174 -5.62 30.21 34.75
C VAL A 174 -4.14 30.27 35.13
N LEU A 175 -3.80 29.58 36.23
CA LEU A 175 -2.44 29.44 36.73
C LEU A 175 -1.89 28.04 36.42
N LEU A 176 -0.78 28.01 35.70
CA LEU A 176 -0.05 26.81 35.31
C LEU A 176 1.19 26.61 36.20
N ALA A 177 1.55 25.36 36.47
CA ALA A 177 2.80 24.98 37.11
C ALA A 177 3.63 24.02 36.25
N ASN A 178 4.94 24.15 36.35
CA ASN A 178 5.90 23.33 35.63
C ASN A 178 7.06 22.92 36.53
N PHE A 179 7.31 21.61 36.61
CA PHE A 179 8.46 21.01 37.28
C PHE A 179 9.44 20.51 36.22
N ASP A 180 10.58 21.19 36.10
CA ASP A 180 11.54 20.94 35.01
C ASP A 180 12.96 21.44 35.39
N SER A 181 13.85 21.62 34.42
CA SER A 181 15.19 22.20 34.59
C SER A 181 15.18 23.65 35.07
N GLY A 182 14.07 24.35 34.86
CA GLY A 182 13.88 25.76 35.17
C GLY A 182 13.02 26.44 34.12
N VAL A 183 12.89 27.76 34.16
CA VAL A 183 12.24 28.54 33.09
C VAL A 183 12.99 29.85 32.93
N LEU A 184 13.41 30.19 31.70
CA LEU A 184 13.98 31.49 31.42
C LEU A 184 12.91 32.59 31.48
N GLY A 185 12.67 33.14 32.67
CA GLY A 185 11.63 34.16 32.92
C GLY A 185 11.87 35.49 32.21
N THR A 186 13.07 35.71 31.66
CA THR A 186 13.38 36.90 30.85
C THR A 186 13.09 36.71 29.36
N HIS A 187 12.70 35.51 28.93
CA HIS A 187 12.39 35.25 27.53
C HIS A 187 11.21 36.14 27.08
N PRO A 188 11.27 36.85 25.94
CA PRO A 188 10.23 37.80 25.53
C PRO A 188 8.84 37.17 25.44
N ALA A 189 8.77 35.89 25.04
CA ALA A 189 7.51 35.16 24.92
C ALA A 189 6.95 34.60 26.25
N LEU A 190 7.68 34.70 27.37
CA LEU A 190 7.28 34.16 28.67
C LEU A 190 7.23 35.23 29.77
N SER A 191 8.05 36.28 29.67
CA SER A 191 8.28 37.24 30.76
C SER A 191 7.03 37.91 31.32
N SER A 192 6.07 38.29 30.49
CA SER A 192 4.81 38.91 30.95
C SER A 192 3.86 37.94 31.63
N ARG A 193 4.08 36.63 31.48
CA ARG A 193 3.21 35.55 32.01
C ARG A 193 3.69 34.99 33.32
N TRP A 194 4.96 35.20 33.66
CA TRP A 194 5.42 34.84 34.99
C TRP A 194 4.62 35.62 36.03
N ARG A 195 3.95 34.91 36.95
CA ARG A 195 3.02 35.52 37.90
C ARG A 195 3.70 36.56 38.82
N GLY A 196 4.99 36.41 39.09
CA GLY A 196 5.79 37.37 39.87
C GLY A 196 5.88 38.76 39.23
N ASN A 197 5.80 38.86 37.90
CA ASN A 197 5.75 40.15 37.19
C ASN A 197 4.36 40.81 37.22
N ASN A 198 3.36 40.12 37.79
CA ASN A 198 1.96 40.54 37.85
C ASN A 198 1.49 40.87 39.27
N GLY A 199 2.41 41.27 40.16
CA GLY A 199 2.09 41.80 41.49
C GLY A 199 2.17 40.80 42.64
N HIS A 200 2.62 39.57 42.38
CA HIS A 200 2.82 38.54 43.40
C HIS A 200 4.29 38.45 43.85
N PRO A 201 4.58 38.08 45.12
CA PRO A 201 5.95 37.89 45.59
C PRO A 201 6.69 36.82 44.77
N ALA A 202 7.96 37.07 44.46
CA ALA A 202 8.75 36.18 43.60
C ALA A 202 8.86 34.75 44.18
N ASN A 203 9.01 34.63 45.50
CA ASN A 203 9.07 33.35 46.22
C ASN A 203 7.75 32.58 46.24
N HIS A 204 6.61 33.20 45.89
CA HIS A 204 5.34 32.51 45.69
C HIS A 204 5.16 32.04 44.23
N CYS A 205 6.08 32.44 43.33
CA CYS A 205 5.95 32.22 41.88
C CYS A 205 7.14 31.46 41.26
N TRP A 206 8.23 31.29 42.02
CA TRP A 206 9.44 30.64 41.57
C TRP A 206 10.10 29.91 42.74
N PHE A 207 10.41 28.64 42.54
CA PHE A 207 11.04 27.79 43.54
C PHE A 207 12.24 27.04 42.94
N ASP A 208 13.43 27.45 43.33
CA ASP A 208 14.67 26.92 42.76
C ASP A 208 15.35 25.99 43.75
N LEU A 209 15.46 24.71 43.38
CA LEU A 209 16.14 23.68 44.16
C LEU A 209 17.44 23.23 43.49
N VAL A 210 17.86 23.91 42.43
CA VAL A 210 19.06 23.59 41.66
C VAL A 210 20.09 24.70 41.83
N GLU A 211 21.31 24.32 42.19
CA GLU A 211 22.39 25.28 42.37
C GLU A 211 22.97 25.78 41.02
N PRO A 212 23.25 27.09 40.87
CA PRO A 212 23.09 28.13 41.88
C PRO A 212 21.63 28.57 42.05
N ILE A 213 21.13 28.57 43.29
CA ILE A 213 19.75 28.97 43.59
C ILE A 213 19.50 30.44 43.22
N THR A 214 18.46 30.68 42.43
CA THR A 214 18.08 32.01 41.93
C THR A 214 16.77 32.54 42.54
N PRO A 215 16.68 33.86 42.81
CA PRO A 215 15.46 34.47 43.36
C PRO A 215 14.37 34.76 42.30
N THR A 216 14.66 34.52 41.02
CA THR A 216 13.78 34.78 39.87
C THR A 216 13.98 33.69 38.82
N PRO A 217 12.99 33.37 37.97
CA PRO A 217 13.08 32.25 37.03
C PRO A 217 14.31 32.30 36.13
N GLY A 218 15.12 31.25 36.25
CA GLY A 218 16.28 30.97 35.42
C GLY A 218 16.21 29.55 34.86
N ASP A 219 17.00 29.30 33.82
CA ASP A 219 17.16 27.97 33.21
C ASP A 219 18.52 27.96 32.50
N ASN A 220 19.41 27.07 32.92
CA ASN A 220 20.72 26.92 32.27
C ASN A 220 20.75 25.74 31.30
N ASP A 221 19.77 24.86 31.34
CA ASP A 221 19.63 23.70 30.45
C ASP A 221 18.82 24.04 29.20
N GLY A 222 17.65 24.68 29.39
CA GLY A 222 16.76 25.10 28.31
C GLY A 222 15.55 24.19 28.08
N HIS A 223 15.53 22.95 28.61
CA HIS A 223 14.39 22.04 28.48
C HIS A 223 13.12 22.62 29.09
N GLY A 224 13.17 23.10 30.32
CA GLY A 224 12.00 23.68 30.99
C GLY A 224 11.50 24.97 30.34
N THR A 225 12.41 25.76 29.73
CA THR A 225 12.01 26.88 28.86
C THR A 225 11.24 26.42 27.63
N LEU A 226 11.60 25.30 27.00
CA LEU A 226 10.84 24.74 25.87
C LEU A 226 9.46 24.24 26.32
N THR A 227 9.37 23.53 27.44
CA THR A 227 8.11 22.94 27.92
C THR A 227 7.13 24.02 28.37
N MET A 228 7.59 25.05 29.08
CA MET A 228 6.74 26.20 29.45
C MET A 228 6.27 27.01 28.22
N GLY A 229 7.10 27.10 27.18
CA GLY A 229 6.74 27.74 25.92
C GLY A 229 5.52 27.11 25.25
N LEU A 230 5.41 25.77 25.25
CA LEU A 230 4.26 25.06 24.66
C LEU A 230 2.98 25.20 25.46
N GLN A 231 3.11 25.50 26.75
CA GLN A 231 1.97 25.77 27.61
C GLN A 231 1.42 27.18 27.37
N CYS A 232 2.27 28.22 27.44
CA CYS A 232 1.79 29.60 27.47
C CYS A 232 2.60 30.61 26.63
N GLY A 233 3.57 30.22 25.81
CA GLY A 233 4.41 31.19 25.08
C GLY A 233 3.69 32.02 24.01
N LEU A 234 3.90 33.35 24.02
CA LEU A 234 3.46 34.30 22.98
C LEU A 234 4.52 35.38 22.77
N GLY A 235 5.15 35.37 21.61
CA GLY A 235 5.97 36.47 21.10
C GLY A 235 5.11 37.60 20.51
N ALA A 236 5.76 38.63 19.98
CA ALA A 236 5.05 39.79 19.41
C ALA A 236 4.15 39.45 18.20
N SER A 237 4.51 38.43 17.42
CA SER A 237 3.81 37.94 16.23
C SER A 237 3.78 36.39 16.14
N ASP A 238 4.18 35.70 17.20
CA ASP A 238 4.50 34.26 17.18
C ASP A 238 3.85 33.56 18.39
N THR A 239 2.84 32.72 18.13
CA THR A 239 2.13 32.00 19.20
C THR A 239 2.65 30.57 19.25
N VAL A 240 3.29 30.21 20.36
CA VAL A 240 3.87 28.86 20.57
C VAL A 240 3.20 28.09 21.71
N GLY A 241 2.48 28.77 22.60
CA GLY A 241 1.72 28.16 23.68
C GLY A 241 0.25 27.95 23.34
N VAL A 242 -0.32 26.85 23.83
CA VAL A 242 -1.75 26.55 23.70
C VAL A 242 -2.60 27.57 24.48
N ALA A 243 -2.24 27.81 25.75
CA ALA A 243 -2.90 28.75 26.65
C ALA A 243 -2.09 30.04 26.78
N PHE A 244 -1.96 30.75 25.67
CA PHE A 244 -1.05 31.88 25.54
C PHE A 244 -1.42 33.12 26.39
N ASN A 245 -2.50 33.14 27.17
CA ASN A 245 -2.79 34.20 28.15
C ASN A 245 -2.80 33.68 29.60
N ALA A 246 -2.47 32.40 29.81
CA ALA A 246 -2.27 31.87 31.15
C ALA A 246 -1.03 32.47 31.82
N GLN A 247 -1.08 32.55 33.15
CA GLN A 247 0.09 32.86 33.96
C GLN A 247 0.76 31.56 34.42
N PHE A 248 2.05 31.64 34.76
CA PHE A 248 2.77 30.49 35.31
C PHE A 248 3.52 30.78 36.61
N ILE A 249 3.63 29.73 37.41
CA ILE A 249 4.65 29.52 38.44
C ILE A 249 5.50 28.31 38.04
N ALA A 250 6.73 28.19 38.54
CA ALA A 250 7.57 27.05 38.18
C ALA A 250 8.53 26.69 39.32
N ALA A 251 8.86 25.40 39.38
CA ALA A 251 9.95 24.90 40.22
C ALA A 251 11.06 24.28 39.37
N ALA A 252 12.30 24.72 39.60
CA ALA A 252 13.47 24.07 39.04
C ALA A 252 13.85 22.88 39.94
N VAL A 253 13.77 21.68 39.39
CA VAL A 253 13.91 20.41 40.14
C VAL A 253 14.93 19.45 39.51
N ALA A 254 15.35 19.67 38.25
CA ALA A 254 15.97 18.62 37.44
C ALA A 254 17.34 18.93 36.77
N GLU A 255 17.93 20.12 36.89
CA GLU A 255 19.24 20.38 36.27
C GLU A 255 20.36 19.60 37.01
N GLY A 256 20.99 18.62 36.35
CA GLY A 256 22.17 17.90 36.87
C GLY A 256 21.91 16.81 37.93
N GLY A 257 20.67 16.58 38.35
CA GLY A 257 20.29 15.48 39.25
C GLY A 257 19.04 15.77 40.07
N PHE A 258 17.99 14.97 39.85
CA PHE A 258 16.71 15.08 40.57
C PHE A 258 16.68 14.10 41.74
N THR A 259 16.20 14.56 42.90
CA THR A 259 15.97 13.72 44.06
C THR A 259 14.48 13.69 44.37
N ILE A 260 14.00 12.58 44.97
CA ILE A 260 12.63 12.52 45.49
C ILE A 260 12.41 13.67 46.48
N THR A 261 13.41 14.01 47.29
CA THR A 261 13.39 15.16 48.19
C THR A 261 13.11 16.47 47.45
N ASN A 262 13.76 16.75 46.32
CA ASN A 262 13.48 17.96 45.53
C ASN A 262 12.04 17.96 44.97
N ALA A 263 11.56 16.80 44.51
CA ALA A 263 10.18 16.66 44.05
C ALA A 263 9.18 16.96 45.16
N LEU A 264 9.33 16.34 46.33
CA LEU A 264 8.43 16.51 47.46
C LEU A 264 8.42 17.97 47.96
N GLN A 265 9.59 18.63 47.96
CA GLN A 265 9.68 20.06 48.25
C GLN A 265 8.89 20.91 47.26
N ALA A 266 9.02 20.61 45.97
CA ALA A 266 8.27 21.32 44.92
C ALA A 266 6.77 21.07 45.03
N PHE A 267 6.34 19.83 45.31
CA PHE A 267 4.93 19.49 45.56
C PHE A 267 4.36 20.24 46.77
N GLU A 268 5.06 20.26 47.91
CA GLU A 268 4.63 21.06 49.08
C GLU A 268 4.49 22.55 48.73
N TRP A 269 5.44 23.08 47.96
CA TRP A 269 5.42 24.48 47.56
C TRP A 269 4.25 24.82 46.64
N ILE A 270 3.97 24.03 45.59
CA ILE A 270 2.81 24.36 44.70
C ILE A 270 1.47 24.21 45.39
N LEU A 271 1.41 23.36 46.43
CA LEU A 271 0.20 23.12 47.20
C LEU A 271 -0.08 24.23 48.21
N ASP A 272 0.93 24.99 48.63
CA ASP A 272 0.79 26.11 49.57
C ASP A 272 1.89 27.18 49.34
N PRO A 273 1.87 27.90 48.19
CA PRO A 273 3.00 28.76 47.78
C PRO A 273 3.27 29.94 48.71
N ASP A 274 2.23 30.49 49.34
CA ASP A 274 2.33 31.58 50.31
C ASP A 274 2.36 31.13 51.78
N GLY A 275 2.21 29.82 52.04
CA GLY A 275 2.20 29.23 53.38
C GLY A 275 0.88 29.44 54.13
N ASN A 276 -0.19 29.82 53.44
CA ASN A 276 -1.54 29.90 53.97
C ASN A 276 -2.49 28.95 53.21
N PRO A 277 -2.85 27.79 53.81
CA PRO A 277 -3.77 26.83 53.19
C PRO A 277 -5.19 27.35 52.88
N ALA A 278 -5.55 28.55 53.34
CA ALA A 278 -6.85 29.17 53.06
C ALA A 278 -6.85 30.05 51.78
N THR A 279 -5.71 30.18 51.09
CA THR A 279 -5.58 30.88 49.81
C THR A 279 -5.46 29.87 48.67
N PHE A 280 -6.32 30.04 47.66
CA PHE A 280 -6.40 29.15 46.49
C PHE A 280 -6.04 29.86 45.18
N ASP A 281 -6.02 31.20 45.17
CA ASP A 281 -5.72 31.96 43.95
C ASP A 281 -4.26 31.80 43.50
N ASP A 282 -3.39 31.39 44.42
CA ASP A 282 -1.99 31.11 44.19
C ASP A 282 -1.65 29.66 43.90
N VAL A 283 -2.62 28.76 44.03
CA VAL A 283 -2.48 27.35 43.70
C VAL A 283 -2.69 27.15 42.18
N PRO A 284 -1.77 26.49 41.48
CA PRO A 284 -1.93 26.21 40.06
C PRO A 284 -3.05 25.20 39.84
N ARG A 285 -3.79 25.32 38.74
CA ARG A 285 -4.85 24.35 38.38
C ARG A 285 -4.33 23.19 37.53
N VAL A 286 -3.14 23.32 36.96
CA VAL A 286 -2.50 22.30 36.12
C VAL A 286 -1.02 22.22 36.47
N LEU A 287 -0.50 21.01 36.60
CA LEU A 287 0.92 20.73 36.76
C LEU A 287 1.42 19.86 35.59
N SER A 288 2.38 20.37 34.84
CA SER A 288 3.08 19.64 33.77
C SER A 288 4.40 19.06 34.28
N ASN A 289 4.61 17.76 34.05
CA ASN A 289 5.85 17.05 34.37
C ASN A 289 6.42 16.35 33.13
N SER A 290 7.49 16.92 32.57
CA SER A 290 8.17 16.40 31.38
C SER A 290 9.44 15.61 31.74
N TRP A 291 9.33 14.77 32.78
CA TRP A 291 10.41 13.97 33.33
C TRP A 291 9.86 12.67 33.92
N GLY A 292 10.75 11.71 34.17
CA GLY A 292 10.41 10.42 34.80
C GLY A 292 11.62 9.51 34.93
N PHE A 293 11.54 8.46 35.73
CA PHE A 293 12.66 7.55 36.03
C PHE A 293 12.39 6.09 35.63
N ASN A 294 13.48 5.40 35.25
CA ASN A 294 13.52 3.96 35.01
C ASN A 294 14.10 3.23 36.23
N GLY A 295 13.39 2.20 36.72
CA GLY A 295 13.78 1.44 37.91
C GLY A 295 13.35 2.10 39.22
N GLY A 296 13.24 1.29 40.29
CA GLY A 296 12.75 1.67 41.63
C GLY A 296 12.36 0.41 42.43
N ILE A 297 12.37 0.49 43.76
CA ILE A 297 12.13 -0.64 44.69
C ILE A 297 10.70 -1.18 44.58
N ASP A 298 9.77 -0.35 44.13
CA ASP A 298 8.42 -0.72 43.74
C ASP A 298 7.99 0.19 42.56
N VAL A 299 7.94 -0.40 41.37
CA VAL A 299 7.51 0.26 40.12
C VAL A 299 6.03 0.68 40.13
N CYS A 300 5.27 0.30 41.17
CA CYS A 300 3.85 0.58 41.27
C CYS A 300 3.45 1.32 42.53
N ASN A 301 4.39 1.57 43.44
CA ASN A 301 4.16 2.37 44.62
C ASN A 301 5.44 3.09 45.06
N ASN A 302 5.47 4.41 44.89
CA ASN A 302 6.59 5.24 45.33
C ASN A 302 6.08 6.48 46.09
N LEU A 303 6.99 7.18 46.77
CA LEU A 303 6.66 8.36 47.57
C LEU A 303 5.99 9.50 46.78
N LEU A 304 6.15 9.56 45.46
CA LEU A 304 5.47 10.56 44.62
C LEU A 304 3.98 10.27 44.48
N HIS A 305 3.52 9.02 44.63
CA HIS A 305 2.09 8.69 44.51
C HIS A 305 1.27 9.39 45.59
N SER A 306 1.78 9.48 46.82
CA SER A 306 1.12 10.23 47.91
C SER A 306 1.05 11.72 47.60
N ALA A 307 2.13 12.29 47.06
CA ALA A 307 2.17 13.70 46.68
C ALA A 307 1.23 14.03 45.51
N LEU A 308 1.18 13.14 44.52
CA LEU A 308 0.25 13.19 43.40
C LEU A 308 -1.19 13.14 43.87
N ASP A 309 -1.51 12.19 44.76
CA ASP A 309 -2.86 12.05 45.29
C ASP A 309 -3.33 13.32 46.01
N LEU A 310 -2.42 13.96 46.75
CA LEU A 310 -2.72 15.20 47.44
C LEU A 310 -2.86 16.38 46.47
N ALA A 311 -2.05 16.46 45.42
CA ALA A 311 -2.16 17.48 44.37
C ALA A 311 -3.49 17.37 43.62
N GLU A 312 -3.89 16.16 43.23
CA GLU A 312 -5.19 15.91 42.58
C GLU A 312 -6.35 16.28 43.51
N ALA A 313 -6.27 15.87 44.79
CA ALA A 313 -7.28 16.21 45.79
C ALA A 313 -7.37 17.72 46.08
N ALA A 314 -6.27 18.45 45.93
CA ALA A 314 -6.19 19.90 46.02
C ALA A 314 -6.72 20.63 44.78
N GLY A 315 -7.21 19.92 43.75
CA GLY A 315 -7.80 20.54 42.57
C GLY A 315 -6.82 20.80 41.42
N ILE A 316 -5.65 20.16 41.44
CA ILE A 316 -4.61 20.27 40.41
C ILE A 316 -4.70 19.10 39.44
N ALA A 317 -4.88 19.36 38.14
CA ALA A 317 -4.75 18.35 37.10
C ALA A 317 -3.27 18.10 36.79
N VAL A 318 -2.79 16.88 37.00
CA VAL A 318 -1.37 16.54 36.83
C VAL A 318 -1.16 15.68 35.59
N VAL A 319 -0.28 16.12 34.68
CA VAL A 319 0.06 15.39 33.45
C VAL A 319 1.55 15.06 33.37
N TRP A 320 1.86 13.90 32.77
CA TRP A 320 3.20 13.34 32.65
C TRP A 320 3.54 13.00 31.21
N SER A 321 4.81 13.17 30.83
CA SER A 321 5.33 12.56 29.60
C SER A 321 5.42 11.04 29.76
N ALA A 322 4.95 10.26 28.77
CA ALA A 322 4.92 8.80 28.84
C ALA A 322 6.31 8.14 28.94
N GLY A 323 7.33 8.74 28.30
CA GLY A 323 8.66 8.18 28.13
C GLY A 323 9.08 8.09 26.65
N ASN A 324 10.37 7.90 26.42
CA ASN A 324 10.98 7.86 25.08
C ASN A 324 11.65 6.50 24.79
N GLU A 325 11.17 5.43 25.43
CA GLU A 325 11.74 4.08 25.39
C GLU A 325 10.99 3.13 24.45
N GLY A 326 10.05 3.64 23.65
CA GLY A 326 9.36 2.87 22.61
C GLY A 326 10.32 2.31 21.54
N PRO A 327 9.84 1.41 20.66
CA PRO A 327 8.44 1.01 20.47
C PRO A 327 8.00 -0.22 21.29
N ALA A 328 8.88 -0.77 22.14
CA ALA A 328 8.58 -1.98 22.89
C ALA A 328 7.44 -1.77 23.90
N SER A 329 6.70 -2.84 24.16
CA SER A 329 5.61 -2.85 25.15
C SER A 329 6.15 -2.80 26.58
N GLY A 330 5.42 -2.14 27.50
CA GLY A 330 5.78 -2.05 28.92
C GLY A 330 6.96 -1.12 29.20
N THR A 331 7.09 -0.04 28.41
CA THR A 331 8.22 0.92 28.44
C THR A 331 7.88 2.23 29.14
N MET A 332 6.73 2.31 29.81
CA MET A 332 6.29 3.49 30.56
C MET A 332 7.23 3.81 31.71
N ARG A 333 7.55 5.10 31.88
CA ARG A 333 8.34 5.58 33.04
C ARG A 333 7.47 5.78 34.28
N ASN A 334 8.10 5.76 35.45
CA ASN A 334 7.46 6.20 36.69
C ASN A 334 7.51 7.73 36.81
N PRO A 335 6.45 8.38 37.31
CA PRO A 335 5.16 7.84 37.77
C PRO A 335 4.06 7.75 36.67
N ALA A 336 4.37 8.04 35.41
CA ALA A 336 3.42 7.99 34.28
C ALA A 336 2.79 6.59 34.07
N ASN A 337 3.46 5.54 34.53
CA ASN A 337 2.97 4.17 34.52
C ASN A 337 1.92 3.86 35.60
N ARG A 338 1.65 4.75 36.56
CA ARG A 338 0.65 4.52 37.62
C ARG A 338 -0.73 4.24 37.00
N ALA A 339 -1.48 3.28 37.56
CA ALA A 339 -2.73 2.77 36.97
C ALA A 339 -3.78 2.41 38.03
N ASP A 340 -3.88 3.21 39.10
CA ASP A 340 -4.81 2.97 40.20
C ASP A 340 -6.26 3.27 39.81
N ASN A 341 -6.46 4.22 38.89
CA ASN A 341 -7.72 4.57 38.27
C ASN A 341 -7.48 5.08 36.83
N ALA A 342 -8.54 5.51 36.14
CA ALA A 342 -8.50 5.88 34.71
C ALA A 342 -7.65 7.13 34.39
N VAL A 343 -7.33 7.96 35.38
CA VAL A 343 -6.60 9.23 35.19
C VAL A 343 -5.35 9.36 36.06
N SER A 344 -5.10 8.40 36.96
CA SER A 344 -3.94 8.43 37.86
C SER A 344 -2.63 8.35 37.08
N GLY A 345 -1.72 9.29 37.32
CA GLY A 345 -0.46 9.37 36.57
C GLY A 345 -0.69 9.56 35.07
N PHE A 346 -1.64 10.44 34.72
CA PHE A 346 -2.07 10.71 33.34
C PHE A 346 -0.88 10.94 32.40
N ALA A 347 -0.64 9.98 31.51
CA ALA A 347 0.50 9.92 30.64
C ALA A 347 0.12 10.36 29.23
N VAL A 348 0.92 11.28 28.69
CA VAL A 348 0.79 11.78 27.32
C VAL A 348 1.93 11.20 26.49
N GLY A 349 1.58 10.35 25.53
CA GLY A 349 2.51 9.79 24.56
C GLY A 349 2.76 10.71 23.38
N GLY A 350 3.66 10.27 22.51
CA GLY A 350 4.14 11.06 21.39
C GLY A 350 3.39 10.79 20.10
N TRP A 351 2.89 11.85 19.48
CA TRP A 351 2.36 11.85 18.11
C TRP A 351 3.36 12.48 17.16
N ASP A 352 3.59 11.85 16.03
CA ASP A 352 4.38 12.39 14.95
C ASP A 352 3.43 12.97 13.89
N GLY A 353 3.07 14.25 14.06
CA GLY A 353 2.17 14.97 13.15
C GLY A 353 2.71 15.17 11.73
N VAL A 354 3.98 14.82 11.52
CA VAL A 354 4.60 14.81 10.21
C VAL A 354 4.24 13.52 9.45
N VAL A 355 4.18 12.38 10.13
CA VAL A 355 3.85 11.09 9.50
C VAL A 355 2.45 10.57 9.80
N ASP A 356 1.68 11.36 10.55
CA ASP A 356 0.34 11.03 11.00
C ASP A 356 0.29 9.66 11.71
N SER A 357 1.26 9.41 12.60
CA SER A 357 1.32 8.18 13.39
C SER A 357 1.83 8.43 14.81
N VAL A 358 1.59 7.47 15.71
CA VAL A 358 2.26 7.45 17.02
C VAL A 358 3.76 7.44 16.80
N TRP A 359 4.47 8.34 17.48
CA TRP A 359 5.91 8.49 17.35
C TRP A 359 6.62 7.20 17.81
N VAL A 360 7.52 6.68 16.99
CA VAL A 360 8.13 5.35 17.20
C VAL A 360 8.82 5.19 18.56
N SER A 361 9.44 6.26 19.07
CA SER A 361 10.12 6.25 20.37
C SER A 361 9.19 6.53 21.55
N SER A 362 7.90 6.85 21.33
CA SER A 362 6.95 7.02 22.43
C SER A 362 6.84 5.72 23.23
N SER A 363 7.03 5.80 24.54
CA SER A 363 6.78 4.66 25.43
C SER A 363 5.34 4.19 25.36
N ARG A 364 5.16 2.89 25.60
CA ARG A 364 3.88 2.17 25.44
C ARG A 364 3.59 1.29 26.64
N GLY A 365 2.31 1.13 26.95
CA GLY A 365 1.83 0.16 27.92
C GLY A 365 2.02 -1.30 27.46
N PRO A 366 1.44 -2.26 28.19
CA PRO A 366 0.60 -2.05 29.37
C PRO A 366 1.41 -1.67 30.61
N SER A 367 0.82 -0.84 31.47
CA SER A 367 1.32 -0.61 32.81
C SER A 367 1.39 -1.92 33.62
N PRO A 368 2.42 -2.11 34.47
CA PRO A 368 2.48 -3.23 35.40
C PRO A 368 1.62 -3.03 36.67
N CYS A 369 0.96 -1.89 36.85
CA CYS A 369 0.48 -1.44 38.17
C CYS A 369 -1.00 -1.65 38.47
N SER A 370 -1.70 -2.38 37.61
CA SER A 370 -3.09 -2.75 37.88
C SER A 370 -3.36 -4.20 37.50
N ALA A 371 -4.28 -4.84 38.23
CA ALA A 371 -4.84 -6.13 37.85
C ALA A 371 -5.96 -5.97 36.81
N ASP A 372 -6.56 -4.79 36.71
CA ASP A 372 -7.57 -4.47 35.70
C ASP A 372 -6.86 -4.16 34.37
N MET A 373 -7.10 -5.00 33.35
CA MET A 373 -6.46 -4.84 32.04
C MET A 373 -6.81 -3.53 31.34
N THR A 374 -7.96 -2.92 31.64
CA THR A 374 -8.36 -1.64 31.05
C THR A 374 -7.55 -0.49 31.62
N LEU A 375 -7.33 -0.49 32.94
CA LEU A 375 -6.49 0.51 33.62
C LEU A 375 -5.01 0.37 33.28
N ARG A 376 -4.59 -0.81 32.80
CA ARG A 376 -3.21 -1.00 32.34
C ARG A 376 -2.92 -0.31 31.01
N ILE A 377 -3.92 0.22 30.31
CA ILE A 377 -3.72 0.87 29.02
C ILE A 377 -3.06 2.22 29.24
N LYS A 378 -1.86 2.38 28.65
CA LYS A 378 -1.05 3.59 28.69
C LYS A 378 -0.34 3.77 27.34
N PRO A 379 -0.05 5.01 26.89
CA PRO A 379 -0.47 6.28 27.49
C PRO A 379 -2.00 6.46 27.44
N GLU A 380 -2.55 7.42 28.18
CA GLU A 380 -3.97 7.77 28.09
C GLU A 380 -4.32 8.42 26.75
N ILE A 381 -3.47 9.31 26.26
CA ILE A 381 -3.61 10.00 24.97
C ILE A 381 -2.22 10.24 24.36
N VAL A 382 -2.18 10.63 23.09
CA VAL A 382 -0.97 11.11 22.42
C VAL A 382 -1.11 12.56 21.98
N ALA A 383 0.00 13.31 21.96
CA ALA A 383 0.06 14.68 21.45
C ALA A 383 1.39 14.94 20.72
N PRO A 384 1.47 15.94 19.83
CA PRO A 384 2.65 16.19 19.00
C PRO A 384 3.97 16.15 19.77
N SER A 385 4.94 15.38 19.27
CA SER A 385 6.19 15.09 19.97
C SER A 385 7.43 15.07 19.08
N ARG A 386 7.31 15.11 17.75
CA ARG A 386 8.45 15.15 16.82
C ARG A 386 8.63 16.55 16.25
N ASP A 387 9.85 17.06 16.34
CA ASP A 387 10.29 18.37 15.83
C ASP A 387 9.41 19.54 16.29
N VAL A 388 8.95 19.46 17.54
CA VAL A 388 8.06 20.45 18.16
C VAL A 388 8.85 21.72 18.46
N ARG A 389 8.45 22.84 17.84
CA ARG A 389 9.06 24.15 18.02
C ARG A 389 8.52 24.86 19.26
N SER A 390 9.41 25.38 20.11
CA SER A 390 9.06 26.17 21.29
C SER A 390 10.15 27.22 21.63
N THR A 391 9.94 27.98 22.71
CA THR A 391 10.91 28.96 23.26
C THR A 391 12.19 28.29 23.72
N TYR A 392 13.33 28.97 23.58
CA TYR A 392 14.63 28.45 24.01
C TYR A 392 15.49 29.54 24.66
N LEU A 393 16.66 29.18 25.15
CA LEU A 393 17.53 30.10 25.89
C LEU A 393 17.91 31.36 25.08
N GLY A 394 17.98 32.49 25.79
CA GLY A 394 18.14 33.82 25.21
C GLY A 394 16.80 34.43 24.82
N THR A 395 16.65 34.83 23.56
CA THR A 395 15.41 35.41 23.01
C THR A 395 14.89 34.61 21.81
N GLY A 396 15.39 33.39 21.61
CA GLY A 396 15.18 32.60 20.40
C GLY A 396 14.30 31.38 20.64
N TYR A 397 14.06 30.62 19.58
CA TYR A 397 13.24 29.42 19.58
C TYR A 397 14.07 28.22 19.10
N ALA A 398 13.67 27.00 19.48
CA ALA A 398 14.28 25.76 19.02
C ALA A 398 13.22 24.68 18.80
N SER A 399 13.56 23.65 18.02
CA SER A 399 12.73 22.45 17.82
C SER A 399 13.39 21.26 18.47
N SER A 400 12.57 20.36 19.03
CA SER A 400 13.06 19.15 19.66
C SER A 400 12.02 18.03 19.60
N SER A 401 12.45 16.79 19.86
CA SER A 401 11.62 15.58 19.72
C SER A 401 11.58 14.75 21.00
N GLY A 402 10.41 14.54 21.58
CA GLY A 402 10.22 13.81 22.83
C GLY A 402 8.80 13.92 23.38
N THR A 403 8.37 12.93 24.16
CA THR A 403 7.08 13.00 24.88
C THR A 403 7.04 14.14 25.91
N SER A 404 8.21 14.69 26.28
CA SER A 404 8.37 15.96 27.02
C SER A 404 7.70 17.15 26.36
N PHE A 405 7.39 17.10 25.07
CA PHE A 405 6.69 18.17 24.35
C PHE A 405 5.19 17.89 24.20
N SER A 406 4.77 16.64 24.44
CA SER A 406 3.36 16.22 24.40
C SER A 406 2.62 16.62 25.68
N ALA A 407 3.20 16.33 26.86
CA ALA A 407 2.62 16.70 28.15
C ALA A 407 2.32 18.21 28.31
N PRO A 408 3.21 19.15 27.94
CA PRO A 408 2.90 20.58 28.03
C PRO A 408 1.80 21.05 27.05
N LEU A 409 1.61 20.39 25.91
CA LEU A 409 0.48 20.68 25.01
C LEU A 409 -0.86 20.28 25.65
N ALA A 410 -0.90 19.12 26.32
CA ALA A 410 -2.06 18.71 27.11
C ALA A 410 -2.30 19.67 28.30
N ALA A 411 -1.25 20.09 29.00
CA ALA A 411 -1.35 21.04 30.10
C ALA A 411 -1.92 22.41 29.67
N GLY A 412 -1.45 22.94 28.52
CA GLY A 412 -2.02 24.15 27.96
C GLY A 412 -3.47 23.98 27.51
N THR A 413 -3.84 22.81 26.98
CA THR A 413 -5.25 22.50 26.64
C THR A 413 -6.14 22.47 27.89
N LEU A 414 -5.67 21.86 28.98
CA LEU A 414 -6.38 21.87 30.27
C LEU A 414 -6.63 23.29 30.76
N ALA A 415 -5.68 24.22 30.58
CA ALA A 415 -5.91 25.62 30.93
C ALA A 415 -7.01 26.29 30.10
N LEU A 416 -7.13 25.98 28.80
CA LEU A 416 -8.26 26.45 27.99
C LEU A 416 -9.60 25.87 28.50
N MET A 417 -9.61 24.58 28.88
CA MET A 417 -10.80 23.92 29.45
C MET A 417 -11.20 24.50 30.82
N ILE A 418 -10.23 24.86 31.67
CA ILE A 418 -10.47 25.50 32.96
C ILE A 418 -11.02 26.92 32.76
N GLU A 419 -10.55 27.67 31.77
CA GLU A 419 -11.16 28.96 31.41
C GLU A 419 -12.62 28.77 30.96
N ALA A 420 -12.88 27.76 30.13
CA ALA A 420 -14.21 27.43 29.67
C ALA A 420 -15.17 27.07 30.82
N ASN A 421 -14.69 26.30 31.80
CA ASN A 421 -15.46 25.92 32.97
C ASN A 421 -14.58 25.77 34.22
N PRO A 422 -14.46 26.84 35.04
CA PRO A 422 -13.58 26.85 36.21
C PRO A 422 -13.95 25.85 37.31
N LEU A 423 -15.20 25.36 37.30
CA LEU A 423 -15.75 24.47 38.31
C LEU A 423 -15.46 22.99 38.05
N LEU A 424 -14.89 22.63 36.90
CA LEU A 424 -14.56 21.24 36.61
C LEU A 424 -13.44 20.75 37.55
N PRO A 425 -13.62 19.60 38.23
CA PRO A 425 -12.57 18.98 39.01
C PRO A 425 -11.50 18.35 38.09
N PRO A 426 -10.28 18.10 38.60
CA PRO A 426 -9.17 17.53 37.83
C PRO A 426 -9.54 16.25 37.06
N ASP A 427 -10.18 15.29 37.71
CA ASP A 427 -10.53 14.01 37.10
C ASP A 427 -11.44 14.20 35.89
N SER A 428 -12.46 15.07 36.01
CA SER A 428 -13.34 15.38 34.88
C SER A 428 -12.61 16.08 33.74
N LEU A 429 -11.64 16.96 34.03
CA LEU A 429 -10.84 17.60 32.97
C LEU A 429 -10.01 16.56 32.21
N LEU A 430 -9.37 15.62 32.91
CA LEU A 430 -8.57 14.55 32.32
C LEU A 430 -9.44 13.53 31.55
N GLU A 431 -10.62 13.19 32.08
CA GLU A 431 -11.61 12.37 31.37
C GLU A 431 -12.10 13.03 30.09
N LEU A 432 -12.42 14.32 30.12
CA LEU A 432 -12.81 15.07 28.93
C LEU A 432 -11.70 15.05 27.86
N LEU A 433 -10.43 15.18 28.26
CA LEU A 433 -9.30 15.04 27.32
C LEU A 433 -9.27 13.67 26.65
N MET A 434 -9.43 12.59 27.40
CA MET A 434 -9.48 11.22 26.85
C MET A 434 -10.65 11.05 25.89
N PHE A 435 -11.85 11.43 26.32
CA PHE A 435 -13.08 11.17 25.56
C PHE A 435 -13.29 12.04 24.33
N THR A 436 -12.49 13.09 24.19
CA THR A 436 -12.50 13.96 23.00
C THR A 436 -11.29 13.75 22.11
N ALA A 437 -10.40 12.82 22.48
CA ALA A 437 -9.29 12.44 21.64
C ALA A 437 -9.77 11.77 20.34
N VAL A 438 -9.03 12.02 19.27
CA VAL A 438 -9.24 11.43 17.95
C VAL A 438 -8.66 10.03 17.97
N ASP A 439 -9.47 8.98 17.76
CA ASP A 439 -8.99 7.60 17.73
C ASP A 439 -8.02 7.41 16.55
N GLU A 440 -6.74 7.20 16.87
CA GLU A 440 -5.62 7.14 15.92
C GLU A 440 -4.76 5.93 16.26
N GLY A 441 -4.20 5.24 15.28
CA GLY A 441 -3.47 3.98 15.51
C GLY A 441 -4.39 2.75 15.44
N PRO A 442 -4.14 1.69 16.23
CA PRO A 442 -5.04 0.55 16.31
C PRO A 442 -6.44 0.99 16.77
N ALA A 443 -7.49 0.49 16.10
CA ALA A 443 -8.84 0.96 16.34
C ALA A 443 -9.34 0.65 17.78
N GLY A 444 -9.88 1.66 18.45
CA GLY A 444 -10.34 1.60 19.83
C GLY A 444 -9.23 1.72 20.87
N LEU A 445 -9.59 1.65 22.15
CA LEU A 445 -8.66 1.84 23.27
C LEU A 445 -7.48 0.86 23.26
N ASP A 446 -6.25 1.37 23.16
CA ASP A 446 -5.06 0.55 22.91
C ASP A 446 -3.77 1.08 23.60
N ASN A 447 -2.72 0.25 23.66
CA ASN A 447 -1.43 0.62 24.31
C ASN A 447 -0.48 1.46 23.43
N HIS A 448 -0.87 1.85 22.21
CA HIS A 448 -0.10 2.72 21.33
C HIS A 448 -0.52 4.17 21.48
N SER A 449 -1.80 4.48 21.29
CA SER A 449 -2.31 5.84 21.31
C SER A 449 -3.22 6.14 22.51
N GLY A 450 -3.62 5.11 23.26
CA GLY A 450 -4.58 5.25 24.35
C GLY A 450 -5.98 5.45 23.81
N TYR A 451 -6.60 6.56 24.19
CA TYR A 451 -7.83 7.05 23.59
C TYR A 451 -7.59 7.79 22.27
N GLY A 452 -6.33 8.05 21.92
CA GLY A 452 -5.96 8.66 20.64
C GLY A 452 -5.31 10.03 20.79
N ARG A 453 -5.31 10.79 19.69
CA ARG A 453 -4.62 12.09 19.59
C ARG A 453 -5.44 13.23 20.21
N LEU A 454 -4.76 14.08 20.97
CA LEU A 454 -5.31 15.30 21.58
C LEU A 454 -6.02 16.22 20.57
N ASP A 455 -7.27 16.60 20.87
CA ASP A 455 -8.03 17.64 20.16
C ASP A 455 -8.48 18.72 21.16
N ALA A 456 -7.77 19.85 21.17
CA ALA A 456 -8.01 20.95 22.09
C ALA A 456 -9.36 21.63 21.89
N TYR A 457 -9.84 21.72 20.64
CA TYR A 457 -11.13 22.33 20.34
C TYR A 457 -12.28 21.49 20.86
N MET A 458 -12.26 20.19 20.60
CA MET A 458 -13.28 19.26 21.08
C MET A 458 -13.29 19.20 22.61
N ALA A 459 -12.12 19.14 23.25
CA ALA A 459 -12.00 19.17 24.70
C ALA A 459 -12.58 20.47 25.31
N CYS A 460 -12.27 21.63 24.73
CA CYS A 460 -12.79 22.92 25.20
C CYS A 460 -14.30 23.05 25.02
N GLN A 461 -14.84 22.60 23.89
CA GLN A 461 -16.29 22.59 23.71
C GLN A 461 -16.98 21.65 24.69
N ALA A 462 -16.40 20.47 24.95
CA ALA A 462 -16.93 19.54 25.95
C ALA A 462 -16.93 20.16 27.36
N ALA A 463 -15.91 20.96 27.70
CA ALA A 463 -15.91 21.72 28.95
C ALA A 463 -17.02 22.78 29.00
N LEU A 464 -17.34 23.44 27.88
CA LEU A 464 -18.41 24.45 27.78
C LEU A 464 -19.82 23.87 27.88
N THR A 465 -20.05 22.68 27.32
CA THR A 465 -21.40 22.18 27.01
C THR A 465 -21.73 20.81 27.63
N GLY A 466 -20.73 20.07 28.08
CA GLY A 466 -20.85 18.76 28.73
C GLY A 466 -21.00 17.58 27.75
N LEU A 467 -20.51 16.40 28.15
CA LEU A 467 -20.71 15.15 27.41
C LEU A 467 -22.06 14.52 27.73
N GLY A 468 -22.69 13.84 26.77
CA GLY A 468 -23.69 12.80 27.04
C GLY A 468 -23.13 11.41 26.75
N TRP A 469 -23.93 10.38 26.96
CA TRP A 469 -23.54 8.98 26.74
C TRP A 469 -24.42 8.32 25.69
N VAL A 470 -23.82 7.52 24.82
CA VAL A 470 -24.55 6.57 23.97
C VAL A 470 -24.33 5.18 24.54
N ARG A 471 -25.42 4.48 24.85
CA ARG A 471 -25.40 3.08 25.29
C ARG A 471 -26.19 2.23 24.32
N GLY A 472 -25.51 1.31 23.66
CA GLY A 472 -26.11 0.50 22.61
C GLY A 472 -26.10 -0.98 22.89
N HIS A 473 -27.02 -1.69 22.23
CA HIS A 473 -27.04 -3.15 22.16
C HIS A 473 -27.18 -3.59 20.70
N VAL A 474 -26.24 -4.41 20.22
CA VAL A 474 -26.22 -4.99 18.88
C VAL A 474 -26.65 -6.45 18.95
N GLN A 475 -27.63 -6.82 18.14
CA GLN A 475 -28.17 -8.18 18.06
C GLN A 475 -28.49 -8.58 16.62
N ASN A 476 -28.67 -9.87 16.36
CA ASN A 476 -29.21 -10.36 15.08
C ASN A 476 -30.75 -10.33 15.06
N GLN A 477 -31.37 -10.66 13.93
CA GLN A 477 -32.84 -10.73 13.82
C GLN A 477 -33.53 -11.75 14.73
N PHE A 478 -32.76 -12.64 15.38
CA PHE A 478 -33.26 -13.62 16.35
C PHE A 478 -33.07 -13.19 17.81
N GLY A 479 -32.52 -11.99 18.04
CA GLY A 479 -32.25 -11.45 19.37
C GLY A 479 -30.95 -11.98 20.00
N THR A 480 -30.11 -12.69 19.25
CA THR A 480 -28.78 -13.10 19.73
C THR A 480 -27.83 -11.90 19.69
N PRO A 481 -27.11 -11.59 20.78
CA PRO A 481 -26.14 -10.50 20.77
C PRO A 481 -25.00 -10.72 19.77
N ILE A 482 -24.48 -9.62 19.20
CA ILE A 482 -23.40 -9.64 18.20
C ILE A 482 -22.27 -8.70 18.65
N ALA A 483 -21.02 -9.21 18.64
CA ALA A 483 -19.83 -8.37 18.66
C ALA A 483 -19.63 -7.74 17.27
N ALA A 484 -19.58 -6.41 17.21
CA ALA A 484 -19.62 -5.62 15.99
C ALA A 484 -18.73 -4.38 16.14
N ASN A 485 -18.26 -3.85 15.01
CA ASN A 485 -17.63 -2.54 14.95
C ASN A 485 -18.71 -1.46 14.86
N ILE A 486 -18.52 -0.36 15.58
CA ILE A 486 -19.41 0.80 15.61
C ILE A 486 -18.57 2.03 15.27
N ASP A 487 -18.81 2.58 14.09
CA ASP A 487 -18.20 3.82 13.62
C ASP A 487 -19.16 4.98 13.86
N VAL A 488 -18.68 6.09 14.42
CA VAL A 488 -19.43 7.36 14.39
C VAL A 488 -19.13 8.04 13.07
N LEU A 489 -20.12 8.15 12.19
CA LEU A 489 -19.96 8.73 10.87
C LEU A 489 -19.58 10.22 10.99
N ASP A 490 -18.72 10.67 10.07
CA ASP A 490 -18.15 12.02 10.00
C ASP A 490 -17.35 12.48 11.23
N GLN A 491 -16.98 11.56 12.13
CA GLN A 491 -16.08 11.80 13.25
C GLN A 491 -15.03 10.68 13.33
N PRO A 492 -13.82 10.96 13.81
CA PRO A 492 -12.78 9.96 14.03
C PRO A 492 -13.02 9.21 15.35
N HIS A 493 -14.25 8.73 15.56
CA HIS A 493 -14.65 7.98 16.74
C HIS A 493 -15.09 6.58 16.33
N HIS A 494 -14.40 5.57 16.84
CA HIS A 494 -14.71 4.16 16.62
C HIS A 494 -14.82 3.44 17.97
N THR A 495 -15.73 2.48 18.06
CA THR A 495 -15.86 1.58 19.21
C THR A 495 -16.32 0.20 18.78
N VAL A 496 -16.35 -0.76 19.70
CA VAL A 496 -16.78 -2.14 19.45
C VAL A 496 -17.80 -2.58 20.48
N SER A 497 -18.75 -3.43 20.09
CA SER A 497 -19.63 -4.09 21.05
C SER A 497 -18.95 -5.33 21.65
N ASP A 498 -19.20 -5.57 22.93
CA ASP A 498 -18.71 -6.74 23.63
C ASP A 498 -19.38 -8.04 23.14
N ALA A 499 -18.97 -9.18 23.70
CA ALA A 499 -19.57 -10.48 23.37
C ALA A 499 -21.06 -10.59 23.72
N ASN A 500 -21.57 -9.69 24.57
CA ASN A 500 -22.99 -9.56 24.92
C ASN A 500 -23.69 -8.49 24.08
N GLY A 501 -23.06 -8.00 23.01
CA GLY A 501 -23.60 -6.99 22.11
C GLY A 501 -23.67 -5.58 22.70
N ASN A 502 -23.18 -5.34 23.91
CA ASN A 502 -23.25 -4.02 24.53
C ASN A 502 -22.08 -3.15 24.11
N PHE A 503 -22.36 -1.89 23.78
CA PHE A 503 -21.34 -0.86 23.63
C PHE A 503 -21.75 0.39 24.40
N THR A 504 -20.77 1.19 24.82
CA THR A 504 -21.02 2.49 25.43
C THR A 504 -19.87 3.41 25.08
N PHE A 505 -20.19 4.62 24.64
CA PHE A 505 -19.21 5.68 24.43
C PHE A 505 -19.80 7.03 24.82
N PRO A 506 -18.99 7.93 25.41
CA PRO A 506 -19.40 9.30 25.61
C PRO A 506 -19.38 10.06 24.28
N TYR A 507 -20.27 11.03 24.12
CA TYR A 507 -20.37 11.82 22.90
C TYR A 507 -20.76 13.27 23.20
N PRO A 508 -20.16 14.25 22.50
CA PRO A 508 -20.57 15.64 22.53
C PRO A 508 -22.08 15.84 22.31
N ALA A 509 -22.78 16.35 23.33
CA ALA A 509 -24.23 16.51 23.29
C ALA A 509 -24.76 17.56 22.29
N TRP A 510 -23.88 18.37 21.72
CA TRP A 510 -24.23 19.40 20.72
C TRP A 510 -23.94 18.93 19.29
N LEU A 511 -23.29 17.78 19.10
CA LEU A 511 -23.03 17.22 17.79
C LEU A 511 -24.11 16.21 17.40
N PRO A 512 -24.52 16.18 16.12
CA PRO A 512 -25.34 15.10 15.61
C PRO A 512 -24.53 13.80 15.64
N CYS A 513 -25.04 12.80 16.35
CA CYS A 513 -24.39 11.50 16.44
C CYS A 513 -25.01 10.56 15.41
N GLU A 514 -24.27 10.19 14.37
CA GLU A 514 -24.67 9.14 13.45
C GLU A 514 -23.72 7.97 13.60
N ILE A 515 -24.24 6.75 13.80
CA ILE A 515 -23.45 5.54 13.97
C ILE A 515 -23.71 4.56 12.84
N GLN A 516 -22.69 3.84 12.41
CA GLN A 516 -22.76 2.67 11.53
C GLN A 516 -22.21 1.45 12.26
N VAL A 517 -22.94 0.35 12.19
CA VAL A 517 -22.56 -0.92 12.81
C VAL A 517 -22.32 -1.97 11.77
N VAL A 518 -21.17 -2.63 11.85
CA VAL A 518 -20.71 -3.65 10.91
C VAL A 518 -20.31 -4.90 11.68
N ALA A 519 -20.82 -6.05 11.27
CA ALA A 519 -20.44 -7.34 11.84
C ALA A 519 -20.32 -8.41 10.75
N SER A 520 -19.38 -9.33 10.91
CA SER A 520 -19.18 -10.44 9.98
C SER A 520 -20.43 -11.32 9.86
N GLY A 521 -20.79 -11.71 8.63
CA GLY A 521 -21.99 -12.50 8.33
C GLY A 521 -23.33 -11.76 8.48
N HIS A 522 -23.30 -10.42 8.61
CA HIS A 522 -24.49 -9.60 8.74
C HIS A 522 -24.42 -8.34 7.86
N SER A 523 -25.58 -7.81 7.45
CA SER A 523 -25.67 -6.55 6.72
C SER A 523 -25.40 -5.35 7.65
N PRO A 524 -24.62 -4.34 7.23
CA PRO A 524 -24.40 -3.13 8.01
C PRO A 524 -25.70 -2.39 8.34
N GLN A 525 -25.74 -1.72 9.49
CA GLN A 525 -26.88 -0.89 9.89
C GLN A 525 -26.41 0.46 10.42
N SER A 526 -27.04 1.55 9.98
CA SER A 526 -26.80 2.89 10.51
C SER A 526 -27.97 3.42 11.36
N SER A 527 -27.69 4.34 12.27
CA SER A 527 -28.68 5.03 13.09
C SER A 527 -28.22 6.44 13.49
N SER A 528 -29.13 7.42 13.43
CA SER A 528 -28.89 8.76 13.97
C SER A 528 -29.43 8.87 15.40
N LEU A 529 -28.70 9.55 16.28
CA LEU A 529 -28.93 9.68 17.72
C LEU A 529 -28.86 11.15 18.14
N SER A 530 -29.64 11.52 19.16
CA SER A 530 -29.59 12.84 19.80
C SER A 530 -29.09 12.70 21.21
N VAL A 531 -27.84 13.11 21.45
CA VAL A 531 -27.17 12.98 22.74
C VAL A 531 -27.41 14.26 23.55
N SER A 532 -27.76 14.14 24.83
CA SER A 532 -27.97 15.30 25.73
C SER A 532 -26.91 15.32 26.83
N PRO A 533 -26.47 16.50 27.32
CA PRO A 533 -25.42 16.58 28.31
C PRO A 533 -25.83 15.85 29.59
N GLN A 534 -24.90 15.05 30.14
CA GLN A 534 -25.06 14.23 31.34
C GLN A 534 -26.19 13.18 31.28
N ASP A 535 -26.78 12.95 30.11
CA ASP A 535 -27.82 11.94 29.91
C ASP A 535 -27.32 10.76 29.07
N THR A 536 -27.98 9.61 29.20
CA THR A 536 -27.67 8.41 28.41
C THR A 536 -28.73 8.17 27.35
N THR A 537 -28.32 8.24 26.09
CA THR A 537 -29.10 7.85 24.92
C THR A 537 -28.96 6.35 24.68
N TYR A 538 -30.08 5.63 24.72
CA TYR A 538 -30.09 4.19 24.48
C TYR A 538 -30.42 3.87 23.02
N VAL A 539 -29.69 2.93 22.42
CA VAL A 539 -29.94 2.44 21.06
C VAL A 539 -29.91 0.91 21.00
N THR A 540 -30.74 0.30 20.15
CA THR A 540 -30.65 -1.14 19.86
C THR A 540 -30.63 -1.34 18.35
N LEU A 541 -29.62 -2.04 17.86
CA LEU A 541 -29.35 -2.24 16.43
C LEU A 541 -29.49 -3.73 16.14
N THR A 542 -30.31 -4.07 15.13
CA THR A 542 -30.67 -5.44 14.79
C THR A 542 -30.15 -5.76 13.39
N LEU A 543 -28.95 -6.33 13.33
CA LEU A 543 -28.31 -6.70 12.08
C LEU A 543 -29.00 -7.91 11.45
N GLN A 544 -29.18 -7.88 10.13
CA GLN A 544 -29.75 -9.02 9.39
C GLN A 544 -28.64 -9.97 8.98
N THR A 545 -28.73 -11.25 9.32
CA THR A 545 -27.80 -12.30 8.86
C THR A 545 -27.87 -12.42 7.35
N THR A 546 -26.72 -12.42 6.68
CA THR A 546 -26.63 -12.66 5.24
C THR A 546 -26.71 -14.16 4.98
N GLN A 547 -27.68 -14.61 4.18
CA GLN A 547 -27.76 -15.99 3.71
C GLN A 547 -26.86 -16.16 2.48
N GLU A 548 -26.07 -17.24 2.42
CA GLU A 548 -25.21 -17.57 1.28
C GLU A 548 -26.02 -17.71 -0.02
N GLY A 549 -25.46 -17.21 -1.13
CA GLY A 549 -25.96 -17.44 -2.48
C GLY A 549 -25.23 -18.61 -3.15
N ILE A 550 -25.84 -19.18 -4.19
CA ILE A 550 -25.26 -20.27 -4.98
C ILE A 550 -24.81 -19.71 -6.32
N LEU A 551 -23.53 -19.87 -6.66
CA LEU A 551 -23.01 -19.63 -7.99
C LEU A 551 -22.97 -20.96 -8.75
N THR A 552 -23.59 -21.04 -9.93
CA THR A 552 -23.55 -22.21 -10.81
C THR A 552 -23.27 -21.78 -12.24
N GLY A 553 -22.87 -22.71 -13.09
CA GLY A 553 -22.62 -22.41 -14.48
C GLY A 553 -22.08 -23.57 -15.29
N ASN A 554 -21.88 -23.33 -16.59
CA ASN A 554 -21.22 -24.26 -17.51
C ASN A 554 -19.89 -23.69 -17.99
N VAL A 555 -18.88 -24.55 -18.11
CA VAL A 555 -17.59 -24.25 -18.70
C VAL A 555 -17.51 -24.91 -20.08
N ILE A 556 -17.23 -24.13 -21.10
CA ILE A 556 -17.04 -24.57 -22.49
C ILE A 556 -15.56 -24.39 -22.83
N ASP A 557 -14.97 -25.39 -23.46
CA ASP A 557 -13.59 -25.36 -23.89
C ASP A 557 -13.43 -24.57 -25.19
N CYS A 558 -12.18 -24.27 -25.54
CA CYS A 558 -11.77 -23.57 -26.75
C CYS A 558 -12.16 -24.27 -28.07
N ARG A 559 -12.68 -25.50 -28.02
CA ARG A 559 -13.20 -26.25 -29.19
C ARG A 559 -14.73 -26.22 -29.26
N GLY A 560 -15.38 -25.49 -28.34
CA GLY A 560 -16.84 -25.43 -28.23
C GLY A 560 -17.47 -26.67 -27.59
N LEU A 561 -16.69 -27.52 -26.90
CA LEU A 561 -17.17 -28.69 -26.17
C LEU A 561 -17.25 -28.40 -24.67
N PRO A 562 -18.05 -29.14 -23.90
CA PRO A 562 -18.05 -28.99 -22.44
C PRO A 562 -16.66 -29.26 -21.84
N ALA A 563 -16.11 -28.29 -21.11
CA ALA A 563 -14.79 -28.39 -20.50
C ALA A 563 -14.87 -29.22 -19.22
N SER A 564 -14.65 -30.53 -19.33
CA SER A 564 -14.60 -31.42 -18.16
C SER A 564 -13.34 -31.21 -17.34
N GLY A 565 -13.49 -30.99 -16.02
CA GLY A 565 -12.37 -30.84 -15.10
C GLY A 565 -11.66 -29.48 -15.16
N ALA A 566 -12.30 -28.46 -15.74
CA ALA A 566 -11.83 -27.08 -15.65
C ALA A 566 -11.82 -26.64 -14.18
N PHE A 567 -10.75 -25.98 -13.76
CA PHE A 567 -10.54 -25.49 -12.40
C PHE A 567 -11.13 -24.10 -12.25
N LEU A 568 -11.86 -23.83 -11.17
CA LEU A 568 -12.52 -22.56 -10.90
C LEU A 568 -12.16 -22.04 -9.51
N THR A 569 -11.82 -20.77 -9.40
CA THR A 569 -11.41 -20.12 -8.14
C THR A 569 -11.95 -18.70 -8.04
N ILE A 570 -12.41 -18.32 -6.84
CA ILE A 570 -12.75 -16.92 -6.54
C ILE A 570 -11.48 -16.15 -6.19
N LEU A 571 -11.15 -15.12 -6.98
CA LEU A 571 -9.89 -14.39 -6.83
C LEU A 571 -9.79 -13.63 -5.50
N GLU A 572 -10.90 -13.08 -5.02
CA GLU A 572 -10.94 -12.37 -3.74
C GLU A 572 -10.82 -13.33 -2.54
N GLN A 573 -11.10 -14.62 -2.75
CA GLN A 573 -11.05 -15.67 -1.73
C GLN A 573 -10.52 -16.99 -2.32
N PRO A 574 -9.21 -17.11 -2.58
CA PRO A 574 -8.64 -18.24 -3.31
C PRO A 574 -8.88 -19.62 -2.68
N SER A 575 -9.24 -19.67 -1.39
CA SER A 575 -9.65 -20.90 -0.71
C SER A 575 -10.99 -21.45 -1.19
N LEU A 576 -11.80 -20.63 -1.88
CA LEU A 576 -13.06 -21.01 -2.49
C LEU A 576 -12.83 -21.39 -3.95
N GLN A 577 -12.74 -22.69 -4.19
CA GLN A 577 -12.43 -23.28 -5.48
C GLN A 577 -13.27 -24.54 -5.74
N THR A 578 -13.48 -24.87 -7.02
CA THR A 578 -14.20 -26.06 -7.46
C THR A 578 -13.71 -26.52 -8.84
N THR A 579 -14.22 -27.64 -9.34
CA THR A 579 -13.97 -28.09 -10.72
C THR A 579 -15.28 -28.35 -11.45
N SER A 580 -15.29 -28.17 -12.77
CA SER A 580 -16.43 -28.54 -13.61
C SER A 580 -16.56 -30.06 -13.77
N ASP A 581 -17.79 -30.54 -13.92
CA ASP A 581 -18.10 -31.96 -14.16
C ASP A 581 -17.95 -32.36 -15.64
N ALA A 582 -18.29 -33.61 -15.98
CA ALA A 582 -18.17 -34.14 -17.35
C ALA A 582 -19.02 -33.41 -18.41
N ASN A 583 -20.02 -32.63 -17.99
CA ASN A 583 -20.83 -31.78 -18.86
C ASN A 583 -20.41 -30.30 -18.76
N GLY A 584 -19.23 -30.02 -18.19
CA GLY A 584 -18.74 -28.68 -17.97
C GLY A 584 -19.41 -27.94 -16.82
N ARG A 585 -20.29 -28.56 -16.03
CA ARG A 585 -21.09 -27.84 -15.04
C ARG A 585 -20.35 -27.67 -13.71
N PHE A 586 -20.48 -26.50 -13.07
CA PHE A 586 -19.94 -26.23 -11.73
C PHE A 586 -20.98 -25.62 -10.78
N VAL A 587 -20.69 -25.72 -9.47
CA VAL A 587 -21.49 -25.14 -8.38
C VAL A 587 -20.55 -24.69 -7.25
N MET A 588 -20.79 -23.50 -6.70
CA MET A 588 -20.14 -22.92 -5.52
C MET A 588 -21.17 -22.23 -4.62
N THR A 589 -20.87 -22.13 -3.34
CA THR A 589 -21.70 -21.41 -2.35
C THR A 589 -20.87 -20.25 -1.79
N LEU A 590 -21.38 -19.02 -1.90
CA LEU A 590 -20.65 -17.78 -1.63
C LEU A 590 -21.49 -16.83 -0.78
N GLN A 591 -20.85 -15.98 0.01
CA GLN A 591 -21.57 -14.89 0.70
C GLN A 591 -22.10 -13.87 -0.32
N PRO A 592 -23.12 -13.06 0.02
CA PRO A 592 -23.58 -12.02 -0.88
C PRO A 592 -22.49 -10.97 -1.12
N GLY A 593 -22.24 -10.62 -2.37
CA GLY A 593 -21.12 -9.75 -2.73
C GLY A 593 -20.83 -9.75 -4.23
N GLN A 594 -19.82 -8.98 -4.63
CA GLN A 594 -19.28 -8.99 -5.99
C GLN A 594 -17.98 -9.79 -5.99
N TYR A 595 -17.82 -10.71 -6.93
CA TYR A 595 -16.65 -11.58 -7.02
C TYR A 595 -16.10 -11.67 -8.44
N SER A 596 -14.84 -12.08 -8.54
CA SER A 596 -14.16 -12.37 -9.80
C SER A 596 -13.83 -13.86 -9.83
N LEU A 597 -14.34 -14.56 -10.86
CA LEU A 597 -14.16 -16.00 -11.03
C LEU A 597 -13.06 -16.26 -12.05
N ALA A 598 -11.92 -16.80 -11.60
CA ALA A 598 -10.92 -17.36 -12.49
C ALA A 598 -11.30 -18.79 -12.86
N CYS A 599 -11.16 -19.15 -14.13
CA CYS A 599 -11.38 -20.49 -14.64
C CYS A 599 -10.26 -20.89 -15.60
N SER A 600 -9.75 -22.12 -15.49
CA SER A 600 -8.68 -22.64 -16.35
C SER A 600 -8.91 -24.10 -16.72
N SER A 601 -8.33 -24.53 -17.85
CA SER A 601 -8.27 -25.94 -18.26
C SER A 601 -6.84 -26.28 -18.66
N VAL A 602 -6.53 -27.57 -18.73
CA VAL A 602 -5.22 -28.03 -19.24
C VAL A 602 -5.16 -27.90 -20.77
N VAL A 603 -6.30 -28.04 -21.45
CA VAL A 603 -6.38 -28.08 -22.93
C VAL A 603 -6.56 -26.69 -23.53
N CYS A 604 -7.11 -25.77 -22.75
CA CYS A 604 -7.48 -24.41 -23.19
C CYS A 604 -6.98 -23.42 -22.16
N GLY A 605 -6.81 -22.15 -22.55
CA GLY A 605 -6.27 -21.11 -21.69
C GLY A 605 -7.14 -20.82 -20.47
N SER A 606 -6.77 -19.77 -19.74
CA SER A 606 -7.53 -19.32 -18.58
C SER A 606 -8.36 -18.07 -18.89
N VAL A 607 -9.45 -17.87 -18.17
CA VAL A 607 -10.29 -16.68 -18.25
C VAL A 607 -10.67 -16.21 -16.86
N VAL A 608 -10.76 -14.89 -16.69
CA VAL A 608 -11.32 -14.27 -15.48
C VAL A 608 -12.65 -13.64 -15.83
N VAL A 609 -13.71 -14.03 -15.13
CA VAL A 609 -15.04 -13.42 -15.21
C VAL A 609 -15.18 -12.43 -14.06
N PRO A 610 -15.05 -11.12 -14.30
CA PRO A 610 -15.15 -10.12 -13.25
C PRO A 610 -16.61 -9.84 -12.86
N GLN A 611 -16.81 -9.28 -11.66
CA GLN A 611 -18.07 -8.66 -11.24
C GLN A 611 -19.29 -9.60 -11.14
N VAL A 612 -19.08 -10.88 -10.87
CA VAL A 612 -20.15 -11.85 -10.59
C VAL A 612 -20.90 -11.45 -9.32
N GLN A 613 -22.16 -11.04 -9.47
CA GLN A 613 -23.00 -10.61 -8.35
C GLN A 613 -23.64 -11.81 -7.67
N ILE A 614 -23.33 -12.03 -6.41
CA ILE A 614 -23.99 -13.04 -5.58
C ILE A 614 -25.01 -12.34 -4.69
N GLN A 615 -26.28 -12.71 -4.86
CA GLN A 615 -27.38 -12.21 -4.04
C GLN A 615 -27.70 -13.20 -2.92
N SER A 616 -28.15 -12.66 -1.77
CA SER A 616 -28.47 -13.46 -0.61
C SER A 616 -29.60 -14.46 -0.88
N GLY A 617 -29.32 -15.75 -0.66
CA GLY A 617 -30.27 -16.84 -0.87
C GLY A 617 -30.66 -17.11 -2.33
N ALA A 618 -30.03 -16.45 -3.31
CA ALA A 618 -30.33 -16.61 -4.73
C ALA A 618 -29.35 -17.56 -5.44
N VAL A 619 -29.78 -18.09 -6.58
CA VAL A 619 -28.92 -18.81 -7.52
C VAL A 619 -28.49 -17.85 -8.63
N THR A 620 -27.19 -17.70 -8.82
CA THR A 620 -26.56 -16.95 -9.92
C THR A 620 -25.99 -17.98 -10.89
N ASP A 621 -26.47 -17.98 -12.14
CA ASP A 621 -26.06 -18.93 -13.18
C ASP A 621 -25.26 -18.20 -14.26
N ILE A 622 -24.08 -18.71 -14.63
CA ILE A 622 -23.17 -18.09 -15.60
C ILE A 622 -22.62 -19.10 -16.61
N GLU A 623 -22.11 -18.63 -17.74
CA GLU A 623 -21.39 -19.45 -18.72
C GLU A 623 -19.95 -18.93 -18.85
N VAL A 624 -18.98 -19.84 -18.84
CA VAL A 624 -17.55 -19.53 -18.87
C VAL A 624 -16.97 -20.24 -20.08
N VAL A 625 -16.32 -19.51 -20.98
CA VAL A 625 -15.71 -20.13 -22.17
C VAL A 625 -14.22 -19.85 -22.17
N LEU A 626 -13.44 -20.92 -22.27
CA LEU A 626 -11.99 -20.86 -22.16
C LEU A 626 -11.37 -20.51 -23.52
N PRO A 627 -10.42 -19.57 -23.57
CA PRO A 627 -9.75 -19.19 -24.81
C PRO A 627 -8.82 -20.30 -25.30
N LEU A 628 -8.41 -20.25 -26.57
CA LEU A 628 -7.33 -21.09 -27.10
C LEU A 628 -6.04 -20.82 -26.28
N ASN A 629 -5.29 -21.87 -25.98
CA ASN A 629 -4.00 -21.72 -25.31
C ASN A 629 -2.91 -21.55 -26.40
N PRO A 630 -2.12 -20.46 -26.37
CA PRO A 630 -1.09 -20.19 -27.38
C PRO A 630 -0.02 -21.29 -27.50
N ALA A 631 0.18 -22.09 -26.44
CA ALA A 631 1.12 -23.22 -26.42
C ALA A 631 0.65 -24.42 -27.27
N PHE A 632 -0.54 -24.39 -27.86
CA PHE A 632 -1.05 -25.42 -28.77
C PHE A 632 -1.36 -24.81 -30.15
N LEU A 633 -0.42 -24.04 -30.71
CA LEU A 633 -0.46 -23.53 -32.08
C LEU A 633 0.65 -24.18 -32.90
N CYS A 634 0.45 -24.37 -34.20
CA CYS A 634 1.52 -24.89 -35.06
C CYS A 634 2.82 -24.07 -34.98
N SER A 635 3.93 -24.66 -35.38
CA SER A 635 5.21 -23.97 -35.47
C SER A 635 5.12 -22.72 -36.37
N GLU A 636 5.91 -21.71 -36.08
CA GLU A 636 6.15 -20.64 -37.03
C GLU A 636 6.67 -21.22 -38.36
N PRO A 637 6.18 -20.74 -39.51
CA PRO A 637 6.66 -21.19 -40.79
C PRO A 637 8.10 -20.72 -41.04
N ASP A 638 8.90 -21.57 -41.67
CA ASP A 638 10.23 -21.17 -42.13
C ASP A 638 10.15 -20.14 -43.28
N ASN A 639 11.30 -19.60 -43.70
CA ASN A 639 11.36 -18.61 -44.78
C ASN A 639 10.92 -19.14 -46.16
N PHE A 640 10.62 -20.43 -46.31
CA PHE A 640 9.98 -20.98 -47.50
C PHE A 640 8.46 -21.10 -47.34
N GLY A 641 7.97 -21.24 -46.11
CA GLY A 641 6.56 -21.36 -45.75
C GLY A 641 6.22 -22.66 -45.02
N TYR A 642 7.17 -23.56 -44.79
CA TYR A 642 6.88 -24.82 -44.10
C TYR A 642 6.71 -24.62 -42.60
N PHE A 643 5.69 -25.23 -42.02
CA PHE A 643 5.45 -25.30 -40.58
C PHE A 643 5.11 -26.73 -40.15
N LEU A 644 5.15 -26.98 -38.84
CA LEU A 644 4.85 -28.26 -38.23
C LEU A 644 3.69 -28.12 -37.24
N CYS A 645 2.65 -28.97 -37.36
CA CYS A 645 1.53 -29.03 -36.42
C CYS A 645 1.42 -30.43 -35.81
N ASP A 646 1.25 -30.54 -34.51
CA ASP A 646 0.94 -31.78 -33.84
C ASP A 646 -0.56 -31.98 -33.60
N ASN A 647 -0.94 -33.15 -33.08
CA ASN A 647 -2.33 -33.54 -32.91
C ASN A 647 -3.07 -32.85 -31.75
N ASN A 648 -2.38 -32.03 -30.94
CA ASN A 648 -2.99 -31.13 -29.97
C ASN A 648 -3.26 -29.73 -30.54
N ASP A 649 -2.67 -29.39 -31.69
CA ASP A 649 -2.92 -28.11 -32.36
C ASP A 649 -4.31 -28.09 -33.04
N PRO A 650 -5.03 -26.96 -33.03
CA PRO A 650 -6.22 -26.76 -33.84
C PRO A 650 -5.96 -27.07 -35.31
N GLY A 651 -6.76 -27.96 -35.92
CA GLY A 651 -6.55 -28.39 -37.30
C GLY A 651 -5.40 -29.38 -37.52
N GLY A 652 -4.73 -29.80 -36.46
CA GLY A 652 -3.66 -30.80 -36.47
C GLY A 652 -4.07 -32.20 -36.97
N PRO A 653 -3.11 -33.10 -37.21
CA PRO A 653 -3.36 -34.45 -37.71
C PRO A 653 -4.10 -35.32 -36.69
N SER A 654 -5.11 -36.09 -37.13
CA SER A 654 -5.89 -36.99 -36.26
C SER A 654 -5.48 -38.47 -36.32
N GLU A 655 -4.71 -38.85 -37.34
CA GLU A 655 -4.31 -40.24 -37.60
C GLU A 655 -3.06 -40.60 -36.78
N THR A 656 -3.11 -41.71 -36.04
CA THR A 656 -2.00 -42.12 -35.16
C THR A 656 -1.11 -43.20 -35.78
N TYR A 657 -0.01 -43.55 -35.10
CA TYR A 657 0.90 -44.62 -35.49
C TYR A 657 0.19 -45.97 -35.68
N SER A 658 0.45 -46.64 -36.80
CA SER A 658 0.00 -48.00 -37.09
C SER A 658 1.10 -48.76 -37.81
N SER A 659 1.58 -49.87 -37.26
CA SER A 659 2.75 -50.56 -37.81
C SER A 659 2.50 -51.18 -39.18
N VAL A 660 3.47 -51.05 -40.10
CA VAL A 660 3.46 -51.72 -41.40
C VAL A 660 4.32 -52.99 -41.42
N SER A 661 4.93 -53.37 -40.29
CA SER A 661 5.76 -54.57 -40.19
C SER A 661 5.01 -55.87 -40.51
N PRO A 662 5.56 -56.77 -41.35
CA PRO A 662 5.02 -58.11 -41.54
C PRO A 662 4.91 -58.94 -40.25
N THR A 663 5.71 -58.61 -39.22
CA THR A 663 5.66 -59.32 -37.92
C THR A 663 4.41 -58.99 -37.10
N THR A 664 3.76 -57.86 -37.39
CA THR A 664 2.50 -57.41 -36.77
C THR A 664 1.30 -57.56 -37.73
N GLY A 665 1.51 -58.14 -38.92
CA GLY A 665 0.47 -58.35 -39.93
C GLY A 665 0.40 -57.27 -41.03
N GLY A 666 1.36 -56.33 -41.06
CA GLY A 666 1.48 -55.30 -42.09
C GLY A 666 2.10 -55.78 -43.42
N ARG A 667 2.19 -54.88 -44.39
CA ARG A 667 2.63 -55.16 -45.78
C ARG A 667 4.05 -54.66 -46.12
N GLY A 668 4.75 -54.09 -45.14
CA GLY A 668 6.02 -53.41 -45.34
C GLY A 668 7.13 -54.31 -45.89
N VAL A 669 7.98 -53.73 -46.73
CA VAL A 669 9.19 -54.37 -47.26
C VAL A 669 10.36 -54.02 -46.36
N ILE A 670 11.06 -55.04 -45.84
CA ILE A 670 12.21 -54.87 -44.94
C ILE A 670 13.48 -54.49 -45.73
N HIS A 671 14.21 -53.49 -45.23
CA HIS A 671 15.52 -53.06 -45.69
C HIS A 671 16.56 -53.33 -44.60
N ASN A 672 17.61 -54.10 -44.93
CA ASN A 672 18.70 -54.38 -43.99
C ASN A 672 19.83 -53.38 -44.22
N LEU A 673 19.95 -52.36 -43.36
CA LEU A 673 20.87 -51.24 -43.54
C LEU A 673 22.18 -51.43 -42.79
N ALA A 674 22.16 -52.12 -41.65
CA ALA A 674 23.21 -52.11 -40.63
C ALA A 674 23.38 -50.72 -39.99
N ASP A 675 24.31 -50.65 -39.04
CA ASP A 675 24.78 -49.41 -38.42
C ASP A 675 25.29 -48.41 -39.47
N ASP A 676 24.87 -47.15 -39.38
CA ASP A 676 25.11 -46.07 -40.35
C ASP A 676 24.73 -46.36 -41.82
N GLY A 677 23.90 -47.37 -42.03
CA GLY A 677 23.52 -47.86 -43.33
C GLY A 677 22.64 -46.91 -44.13
N ASN A 678 22.69 -47.02 -45.46
CA ASN A 678 21.86 -46.24 -46.37
C ASN A 678 21.38 -47.09 -47.55
N VAL A 679 20.15 -46.85 -48.02
CA VAL A 679 19.63 -47.45 -49.25
C VAL A 679 18.91 -46.39 -50.12
N PRO A 680 19.17 -46.37 -51.44
CA PRO A 680 18.38 -45.54 -52.35
C PRO A 680 17.05 -46.24 -52.66
N LEU A 681 15.93 -45.55 -52.46
CA LEU A 681 14.59 -46.03 -52.80
C LEU A 681 13.97 -45.18 -53.90
N ALA A 682 13.37 -45.82 -54.90
CA ALA A 682 12.54 -45.13 -55.87
C ALA A 682 11.22 -44.73 -55.20
N LEU A 683 10.77 -43.49 -55.43
CA LEU A 683 9.47 -43.04 -54.93
C LEU A 683 8.36 -43.57 -55.86
N PRO A 684 7.23 -44.05 -55.30
CA PRO A 684 6.11 -44.58 -56.09
C PRO A 684 5.35 -43.49 -56.86
N PHE A 685 5.51 -42.23 -56.47
CA PHE A 685 5.00 -41.02 -57.13
C PHE A 685 6.00 -39.86 -56.96
N PRO A 686 5.96 -38.81 -57.81
CA PRO A 686 6.83 -37.64 -57.65
C PRO A 686 6.56 -36.91 -56.34
N VAL A 687 7.61 -36.57 -55.60
CA VAL A 687 7.51 -35.82 -54.34
C VAL A 687 8.20 -34.47 -54.50
N THR A 688 7.45 -33.39 -54.32
CA THR A 688 7.97 -32.02 -54.31
C THR A 688 8.21 -31.58 -52.87
N PHE A 689 9.44 -31.16 -52.58
CA PHE A 689 9.88 -30.68 -51.27
C PHE A 689 10.75 -29.44 -51.45
N TYR A 690 10.45 -28.34 -50.74
CA TYR A 690 11.10 -27.03 -50.93
C TYR A 690 11.17 -26.59 -52.40
N GLY A 691 10.06 -26.81 -53.13
CA GLY A 691 9.89 -26.45 -54.55
C GLY A 691 10.66 -27.31 -55.55
N ASN A 692 11.32 -28.39 -55.11
CA ASN A 692 12.05 -29.30 -55.99
C ASN A 692 11.37 -30.67 -56.02
N THR A 693 11.12 -31.21 -57.22
CA THR A 693 10.51 -32.53 -57.40
C THR A 693 11.57 -33.63 -57.48
N TYR A 694 11.38 -34.67 -56.67
CA TYR A 694 12.24 -35.85 -56.55
C TYR A 694 11.48 -37.12 -56.92
N ASN A 695 12.19 -38.08 -57.51
CA ASN A 695 11.66 -39.41 -57.86
C ASN A 695 12.36 -40.54 -57.09
N ARG A 696 13.25 -40.17 -56.14
CA ARG A 696 13.96 -41.09 -55.26
C ARG A 696 14.30 -40.40 -53.94
N ILE A 697 14.50 -41.21 -52.92
CA ILE A 697 15.01 -40.81 -51.60
C ILE A 697 16.17 -41.74 -51.20
N PHE A 698 16.93 -41.30 -50.20
CA PHE A 698 17.98 -42.08 -49.55
C PHE A 698 17.57 -42.26 -48.09
N LEU A 699 17.19 -43.49 -47.75
CA LEU A 699 16.76 -43.90 -46.41
C LEU A 699 17.98 -44.36 -45.61
N ASN A 700 18.14 -43.86 -44.39
CA ASN A 700 19.26 -44.16 -43.51
C ASN A 700 18.80 -44.86 -42.22
N SER A 701 19.68 -45.68 -41.63
CA SER A 701 19.42 -46.41 -40.38
C SER A 701 19.04 -45.50 -39.22
N ASN A 702 19.65 -44.32 -39.14
CA ASN A 702 19.58 -43.38 -38.02
C ASN A 702 18.35 -42.47 -38.06
N GLY A 703 17.30 -42.80 -38.82
CA GLY A 703 16.07 -41.99 -38.85
C GLY A 703 16.12 -40.77 -39.77
N ILE A 704 17.08 -40.70 -40.70
CA ILE A 704 17.20 -39.61 -41.69
C ILE A 704 16.66 -40.05 -43.05
N VAL A 705 15.88 -39.18 -43.71
CA VAL A 705 15.47 -39.35 -45.11
C VAL A 705 15.94 -38.16 -45.93
N SER A 706 16.86 -38.39 -46.87
CA SER A 706 17.45 -37.33 -47.68
C SER A 706 17.12 -37.48 -49.17
N PHE A 707 17.08 -36.36 -49.90
CA PHE A 707 16.60 -36.37 -51.29
C PHE A 707 17.70 -36.36 -52.36
N VAL A 708 18.93 -35.95 -52.02
CA VAL A 708 20.01 -35.74 -53.02
C VAL A 708 21.12 -36.79 -52.96
N ARG A 709 21.58 -37.15 -51.75
CA ARG A 709 22.72 -38.06 -51.52
C ARG A 709 22.58 -38.74 -50.15
N TYR A 710 23.32 -39.84 -49.93
CA TYR A 710 23.38 -40.54 -48.64
C TYR A 710 23.69 -39.61 -47.47
N ALA A 711 23.04 -39.86 -46.33
CA ALA A 711 23.30 -39.22 -45.05
C ALA A 711 24.09 -40.19 -44.16
N THR A 712 25.28 -39.81 -43.72
CA THR A 712 26.20 -40.71 -42.97
C THR A 712 26.42 -40.23 -41.54
N ALA A 713 25.50 -39.44 -40.98
CA ALA A 713 25.66 -38.84 -39.67
C ALA A 713 24.96 -39.70 -38.61
N TYR A 714 25.74 -40.21 -37.65
CA TYR A 714 25.24 -41.00 -36.50
C TYR A 714 24.84 -40.10 -35.33
N ASN A 715 25.65 -39.09 -35.02
CA ASN A 715 25.31 -38.10 -34.00
C ASN A 715 24.25 -37.13 -34.51
N ASN A 716 23.12 -37.06 -33.82
CA ASN A 716 22.10 -36.06 -34.06
C ASN A 716 22.64 -34.65 -33.72
N LEU A 717 22.25 -33.64 -34.51
CA LEU A 717 22.70 -32.25 -34.36
C LEU A 717 21.52 -31.29 -34.47
N GLN A 718 21.60 -30.18 -33.74
CA GLN A 718 20.58 -29.13 -33.77
C GLN A 718 20.45 -28.55 -35.19
N LEU A 719 19.22 -28.39 -35.66
CA LEU A 719 18.93 -27.71 -36.92
C LEU A 719 19.19 -26.19 -36.78
N PRO A 720 19.74 -25.52 -37.81
CA PRO A 720 20.00 -26.04 -39.15
C PRO A 720 21.28 -26.91 -39.22
N TYR A 721 21.20 -27.98 -40.00
CA TYR A 721 22.30 -28.87 -40.30
C TYR A 721 22.55 -28.94 -41.82
N ASN A 722 23.53 -28.16 -42.29
CA ASN A 722 23.91 -27.92 -43.70
C ASN A 722 24.41 -29.17 -44.48
N LEU A 723 23.56 -30.18 -44.66
CA LEU A 723 23.84 -31.39 -45.46
C LEU A 723 23.24 -31.30 -46.87
N THR A 724 21.97 -31.69 -46.98
CA THR A 724 21.13 -31.89 -48.17
C THR A 724 19.67 -31.71 -47.73
N PRO A 725 18.72 -31.34 -48.62
CA PRO A 725 17.30 -31.40 -48.29
C PRO A 725 16.95 -32.76 -47.67
N ALA A 726 16.42 -32.72 -46.44
CA ALA A 726 16.16 -33.90 -45.62
C ALA A 726 14.99 -33.70 -44.64
N LEU A 727 14.36 -34.83 -44.30
CA LEU A 727 13.35 -34.98 -43.27
C LEU A 727 13.95 -35.78 -42.12
N PHE A 728 13.73 -35.31 -40.88
CA PHE A 728 14.22 -35.93 -39.66
C PHE A 728 13.01 -36.32 -38.79
N PRO A 729 12.29 -37.42 -39.12
CA PRO A 729 11.16 -37.87 -38.29
C PRO A 729 11.61 -38.22 -36.87
N PHE A 730 12.78 -38.83 -36.71
CA PHE A 730 13.42 -39.08 -35.42
C PHE A 730 14.90 -39.44 -35.63
N TRP A 731 15.78 -38.45 -35.74
CA TRP A 731 17.20 -38.69 -36.00
C TRP A 731 17.97 -38.94 -34.70
N ASP A 732 18.46 -40.17 -34.53
CA ASP A 732 19.31 -40.64 -33.42
C ASP A 732 20.17 -41.84 -33.88
N ASP A 733 21.08 -42.32 -33.05
CA ASP A 733 22.02 -43.39 -33.39
C ASP A 733 21.35 -44.78 -33.31
N PHE A 734 21.05 -45.41 -34.46
CA PHE A 734 20.24 -46.64 -34.56
C PHE A 734 20.88 -47.73 -35.43
N SER A 735 20.65 -49.00 -35.06
CA SER A 735 21.15 -50.13 -35.84
C SER A 735 20.19 -51.33 -35.85
N ASP A 736 19.74 -51.70 -37.06
CA ASP A 736 18.93 -52.90 -37.31
C ASP A 736 19.73 -54.22 -37.22
N ASN A 737 21.07 -54.15 -37.14
CA ASN A 737 21.92 -55.30 -36.81
C ASN A 737 21.70 -55.81 -35.36
N LEU A 738 21.18 -54.96 -34.48
CA LEU A 738 20.94 -55.28 -33.08
C LEU A 738 19.54 -55.85 -32.83
N GLY A 739 18.65 -55.83 -33.82
CA GLY A 739 17.23 -56.17 -33.72
C GLY A 739 16.35 -55.17 -34.45
N GLY A 740 15.04 -55.42 -34.52
CA GLY A 740 14.11 -54.52 -35.22
C GLY A 740 14.22 -54.56 -36.74
N HIS A 741 13.44 -53.70 -37.40
CA HIS A 741 13.34 -53.62 -38.86
C HIS A 741 13.15 -52.18 -39.33
N ILE A 742 13.73 -51.85 -40.50
CA ILE A 742 13.47 -50.61 -41.23
C ILE A 742 12.67 -50.99 -42.48
N LEU A 743 11.51 -50.37 -42.70
CA LEU A 743 10.54 -50.80 -43.70
C LEU A 743 10.04 -49.67 -44.60
N SER A 744 9.51 -50.05 -45.76
CA SER A 744 8.70 -49.17 -46.62
C SER A 744 7.40 -49.86 -47.06
N ASP A 745 6.26 -49.16 -47.03
CA ASP A 745 4.96 -49.60 -47.60
C ASP A 745 4.37 -48.53 -48.52
N TYR A 746 3.81 -48.94 -49.65
CA TYR A 746 3.06 -48.05 -50.55
C TYR A 746 1.61 -48.48 -50.61
N ASN A 747 0.70 -47.60 -50.18
CA ASN A 747 -0.74 -47.82 -50.24
C ASN A 747 -1.38 -46.95 -51.33
N PRO A 748 -1.61 -47.48 -52.54
CA PRO A 748 -2.20 -46.70 -53.63
C PRO A 748 -3.67 -46.30 -53.39
N ALA A 749 -4.38 -46.96 -52.47
CA ALA A 749 -5.77 -46.63 -52.15
C ALA A 749 -5.88 -45.37 -51.27
N GLU A 750 -4.89 -45.16 -50.39
CA GLU A 750 -4.79 -44.01 -49.50
C GLU A 750 -3.84 -42.94 -50.05
N GLY A 751 -3.11 -43.23 -51.14
CA GLY A 751 -2.11 -42.34 -51.71
C GLY A 751 -0.93 -42.08 -50.79
N THR A 752 -0.57 -43.05 -49.93
CA THR A 752 0.48 -42.89 -48.91
C THR A 752 1.70 -43.76 -49.21
N TYR A 753 2.89 -43.21 -48.96
CA TYR A 753 4.15 -43.96 -48.91
C TYR A 753 4.74 -43.82 -47.51
N THR A 754 4.76 -44.92 -46.76
CA THR A 754 5.17 -44.97 -45.35
C THR A 754 6.55 -45.60 -45.21
N LEU A 755 7.45 -44.93 -44.50
CA LEU A 755 8.75 -45.43 -44.07
C LEU A 755 8.70 -45.65 -42.56
N GLU A 756 9.04 -46.84 -42.08
CA GLU A 756 8.90 -47.22 -40.67
C GLU A 756 10.24 -47.70 -40.10
N TRP A 757 10.55 -47.25 -38.89
CA TRP A 757 11.54 -47.85 -38.01
C TRP A 757 10.80 -48.57 -36.89
N PHE A 758 10.80 -49.90 -36.94
CA PHE A 758 10.01 -50.77 -36.06
C PHE A 758 10.92 -51.55 -35.11
N GLU A 759 10.69 -51.37 -33.81
CA GLU A 759 11.51 -51.93 -32.72
C GLU A 759 13.01 -51.68 -32.95
N ILE A 760 13.38 -50.52 -33.50
CA ILE A 760 14.75 -50.20 -33.87
C ILE A 760 15.60 -49.92 -32.59
N PRO A 761 16.69 -50.67 -32.32
CA PRO A 761 17.51 -50.46 -31.13
C PRO A 761 18.48 -49.27 -31.25
N TYR A 762 18.66 -48.55 -30.14
CA TYR A 762 19.66 -47.47 -30.01
C TYR A 762 21.10 -48.03 -29.94
N PHE A 763 22.06 -47.37 -30.59
CA PHE A 763 23.48 -47.78 -30.66
C PHE A 763 24.40 -47.02 -29.68
N ILE A 764 23.87 -46.62 -28.51
CA ILE A 764 24.56 -45.69 -27.60
C ILE A 764 25.62 -46.30 -26.64
N SER A 765 25.73 -47.63 -26.51
CA SER A 765 26.70 -48.29 -25.60
C SER A 765 26.98 -49.76 -25.97
N ILE A 766 28.06 -50.36 -25.42
CA ILE A 766 28.31 -51.82 -25.48
C ILE A 766 28.35 -52.41 -24.05
N PRO A 767 27.44 -53.33 -23.68
CA PRO A 767 26.35 -53.87 -24.51
C PRO A 767 25.27 -52.80 -24.79
N PRO A 768 24.59 -52.89 -25.95
CA PRO A 768 23.55 -51.94 -26.32
C PRO A 768 22.36 -52.04 -25.35
N PRO A 769 21.65 -50.92 -25.09
CA PRO A 769 20.44 -50.94 -24.28
C PRO A 769 19.39 -51.87 -24.88
N THR A 770 18.51 -52.42 -24.04
CA THR A 770 17.33 -53.19 -24.49
C THR A 770 16.19 -52.30 -25.00
N ASP A 771 16.41 -50.99 -25.06
CA ASP A 771 15.41 -50.01 -25.46
C ASP A 771 15.37 -49.90 -26.99
N SER A 772 14.17 -49.83 -27.55
CA SER A 772 13.93 -49.72 -28.99
C SER A 772 12.79 -48.74 -29.29
N ALA A 773 12.87 -48.08 -30.43
CA ALA A 773 11.94 -47.04 -30.87
C ALA A 773 11.04 -47.50 -32.01
N ASN A 774 9.84 -46.94 -32.06
CA ASN A 774 8.84 -47.12 -33.11
C ASN A 774 8.41 -45.76 -33.66
N PHE A 775 8.74 -45.45 -34.91
CA PHE A 775 8.32 -44.21 -35.55
C PHE A 775 8.22 -44.36 -37.07
N GLN A 776 7.46 -43.46 -37.70
CA GLN A 776 7.18 -43.49 -39.14
C GLN A 776 7.28 -42.10 -39.77
N LEU A 777 7.66 -42.08 -41.04
CA LEU A 777 7.43 -40.98 -41.97
C LEU A 777 6.38 -41.41 -42.99
N VAL A 778 5.26 -40.70 -43.06
CA VAL A 778 4.21 -40.88 -44.08
C VAL A 778 4.30 -39.74 -45.08
N ILE A 779 4.34 -40.08 -46.37
CA ILE A 779 4.35 -39.12 -47.48
C ILE A 779 3.03 -39.25 -48.24
N TYR A 780 2.31 -38.15 -48.41
CA TYR A 780 1.06 -38.13 -49.18
C TYR A 780 1.29 -37.75 -50.65
N ASP A 781 0.58 -38.43 -51.54
CA ASP A 781 0.48 -38.05 -52.94
C ASP A 781 -0.36 -36.77 -53.10
N GLN A 782 0.12 -35.84 -53.93
CA GLN A 782 -0.57 -34.61 -54.34
C GLN A 782 -1.95 -34.88 -54.96
N SER A 783 -2.17 -36.08 -55.50
CA SER A 783 -3.49 -36.47 -56.03
C SER A 783 -4.55 -36.69 -54.94
N VAL A 784 -4.13 -36.96 -53.70
CA VAL A 784 -5.02 -37.22 -52.55
C VAL A 784 -5.05 -36.02 -51.60
N VAL A 785 -3.90 -35.40 -51.34
CA VAL A 785 -3.78 -34.19 -50.52
C VAL A 785 -3.17 -33.08 -51.39
N PRO A 786 -3.99 -32.37 -52.18
CA PRO A 786 -3.49 -31.32 -53.05
C PRO A 786 -3.13 -30.07 -52.24
N THR A 787 -1.99 -29.46 -52.57
CA THR A 787 -1.59 -28.15 -52.03
C THR A 787 -1.55 -27.10 -53.15
N GLN A 788 -1.87 -25.84 -52.85
CA GLN A 788 -1.77 -24.72 -53.78
C GLN A 788 -0.31 -24.46 -54.17
N SER A 789 0.60 -24.67 -53.22
CA SER A 789 2.06 -24.61 -53.43
C SER A 789 2.59 -25.70 -54.38
N GLY A 790 1.91 -26.86 -54.44
CA GLY A 790 2.37 -28.06 -55.13
C GLY A 790 3.47 -28.85 -54.39
N ASN A 791 3.80 -28.47 -53.15
CA ASN A 791 4.69 -29.22 -52.26
C ASN A 791 3.93 -30.30 -51.48
N ASN A 792 4.50 -31.50 -51.36
CA ASN A 792 3.84 -32.62 -50.68
C ASN A 792 3.75 -32.39 -49.17
N VAL A 793 2.71 -32.98 -48.57
CA VAL A 793 2.49 -33.05 -47.12
C VAL A 793 3.15 -34.31 -46.55
N PHE A 794 3.74 -34.16 -45.37
CA PHE A 794 4.38 -35.27 -44.65
C PHE A 794 3.82 -35.39 -43.24
N GLU A 795 3.86 -36.58 -42.65
CA GLU A 795 3.54 -36.81 -41.24
C GLU A 795 4.58 -37.68 -40.55
N PHE A 796 5.02 -37.26 -39.37
CA PHE A 796 5.82 -38.06 -38.44
C PHE A 796 4.87 -38.68 -37.42
N ARG A 797 4.83 -40.01 -37.35
CA ARG A 797 3.93 -40.73 -36.43
C ARG A 797 4.73 -41.53 -35.42
N TYR A 798 4.43 -41.36 -34.13
CA TYR A 798 5.19 -41.97 -33.05
C TYR A 798 4.40 -43.09 -32.35
N GLY A 799 5.03 -44.27 -32.29
CA GLY A 799 4.61 -45.36 -31.44
C GLY A 799 5.39 -45.32 -30.12
N ARG A 800 5.84 -46.48 -29.65
CA ARG A 800 6.69 -46.56 -28.45
C ARG A 800 8.04 -45.84 -28.64
N ILE A 801 8.26 -44.75 -27.89
CA ILE A 801 9.54 -44.02 -27.81
C ILE A 801 10.03 -44.02 -26.34
N PRO A 802 10.92 -44.94 -25.94
CA PRO A 802 11.41 -45.02 -24.56
C PRO A 802 12.47 -43.97 -24.21
N ARG A 803 13.10 -43.34 -25.22
CA ARG A 803 14.09 -42.26 -25.05
C ARG A 803 13.79 -41.14 -26.05
N ASN A 804 13.11 -40.10 -25.60
CA ASN A 804 12.85 -38.91 -26.41
C ASN A 804 13.87 -37.77 -26.17
N GLY A 805 14.90 -38.02 -25.35
CA GLY A 805 15.89 -37.04 -24.91
C GLY A 805 17.16 -36.90 -25.76
N SER A 806 17.30 -37.64 -26.86
CA SER A 806 18.55 -37.71 -27.64
C SER A 806 18.39 -37.55 -29.16
N ALA A 807 17.20 -37.19 -29.64
CA ALA A 807 16.92 -37.13 -31.07
C ALA A 807 16.82 -35.69 -31.62
N THR A 808 17.00 -35.54 -32.93
CA THR A 808 16.62 -34.34 -33.70
C THR A 808 15.34 -34.63 -34.49
N ILE A 809 14.35 -33.75 -34.39
CA ILE A 809 13.08 -33.83 -35.12
C ILE A 809 12.84 -32.52 -35.87
N GLY A 810 12.52 -32.62 -37.17
CA GLY A 810 12.24 -31.46 -38.00
C GLY A 810 12.57 -31.68 -39.49
N ILE A 811 12.77 -30.57 -40.20
CA ILE A 811 13.07 -30.54 -41.64
C ILE A 811 14.15 -29.51 -41.96
N ASP A 812 14.93 -29.74 -43.02
CA ASP A 812 15.97 -28.80 -43.45
C ASP A 812 16.16 -28.83 -44.97
N ARG A 813 16.30 -27.66 -45.60
CA ARG A 813 16.62 -27.51 -47.04
C ARG A 813 18.13 -27.58 -47.34
N ALA A 814 18.98 -27.45 -46.32
CA ALA A 814 20.44 -27.40 -46.36
C ALA A 814 21.08 -26.17 -47.04
N GLN A 815 20.32 -25.08 -47.25
CA GLN A 815 20.86 -23.78 -47.69
C GLN A 815 20.13 -22.62 -47.00
N GLY A 816 20.82 -21.88 -46.13
CA GLY A 816 20.28 -20.69 -45.44
C GLY A 816 19.43 -20.99 -44.21
N ASN A 817 18.61 -20.03 -43.77
CA ASN A 817 17.64 -20.17 -42.66
C ASN A 817 16.31 -20.77 -43.15
N GLN A 818 16.35 -21.92 -43.84
CA GLN A 818 15.17 -22.64 -44.34
C GLN A 818 15.13 -24.04 -43.73
N TYR A 819 14.71 -24.07 -42.47
CA TYR A 819 14.54 -25.25 -41.63
C TYR A 819 13.43 -24.98 -40.63
N VAL A 820 12.79 -26.06 -40.17
CA VAL A 820 11.90 -26.01 -39.00
C VAL A 820 12.38 -27.09 -38.03
N ARG A 821 12.61 -26.68 -36.79
CA ARG A 821 12.95 -27.60 -35.69
C ARG A 821 11.67 -27.85 -34.89
N TYR A 822 11.42 -29.10 -34.54
CA TYR A 822 10.34 -29.50 -33.64
C TYR A 822 10.89 -29.93 -32.27
N GLY A 823 12.07 -30.58 -32.27
CA GLY A 823 12.77 -30.92 -31.04
C GLY A 823 14.24 -31.28 -31.26
N PHE A 824 15.06 -31.09 -30.23
CA PHE A 824 16.47 -31.46 -30.19
C PHE A 824 16.89 -31.89 -28.78
N ASN A 825 17.38 -33.12 -28.62
CA ASN A 825 17.90 -33.66 -27.34
C ASN A 825 16.94 -33.46 -26.15
N GLY A 826 15.65 -33.74 -26.35
CA GLY A 826 14.63 -33.60 -25.32
C GLY A 826 14.24 -32.15 -25.00
N THR A 827 14.81 -31.17 -25.70
CA THR A 827 14.32 -29.79 -25.72
C THR A 827 13.34 -29.65 -26.88
N TRP A 828 12.13 -29.21 -26.59
CA TRP A 828 11.02 -29.07 -27.54
C TRP A 828 10.78 -27.60 -27.83
N GLU A 829 10.29 -27.27 -29.03
CA GLU A 829 9.76 -25.91 -29.25
C GLU A 829 8.54 -25.66 -28.35
N PRO A 830 8.21 -24.40 -28.00
CA PRO A 830 7.12 -24.09 -27.06
C PRO A 830 5.75 -24.69 -27.44
N HIS A 831 5.49 -24.88 -28.72
CA HIS A 831 4.27 -25.52 -29.23
C HIS A 831 4.31 -27.05 -29.28
N ALA A 832 5.52 -27.64 -29.24
CA ALA A 832 5.71 -29.03 -29.62
C ALA A 832 5.41 -29.99 -28.47
N VAL A 833 4.50 -30.93 -28.68
CA VAL A 833 4.33 -32.07 -27.77
C VAL A 833 5.52 -33.02 -27.92
N PRO A 834 6.14 -33.47 -26.80
CA PRO A 834 7.25 -34.42 -26.84
C PRO A 834 6.91 -35.70 -27.60
N ALA A 835 7.82 -36.14 -28.47
CA ALA A 835 7.63 -37.38 -29.23
C ALA A 835 7.38 -38.58 -28.30
N ALA A 836 6.15 -39.09 -28.34
CA ALA A 836 5.65 -40.16 -27.49
C ALA A 836 4.54 -40.94 -28.22
N GLU A 837 4.15 -42.08 -27.66
CA GLU A 837 3.12 -42.94 -28.26
C GLU A 837 1.80 -42.19 -28.45
N GLY A 838 1.31 -42.16 -29.69
CA GLY A 838 0.07 -41.47 -30.06
C GLY A 838 0.26 -40.04 -30.56
N VAL A 839 1.48 -39.49 -30.51
CA VAL A 839 1.79 -38.17 -31.08
C VAL A 839 1.97 -38.29 -32.58
N THR A 840 1.40 -37.34 -33.32
CA THR A 840 1.59 -37.21 -34.77
C THR A 840 1.87 -35.76 -35.12
N VAL A 841 2.88 -35.54 -35.96
CA VAL A 841 3.34 -34.21 -36.37
C VAL A 841 3.24 -34.11 -37.88
N ARG A 842 2.43 -33.18 -38.39
CA ARG A 842 2.27 -32.88 -39.81
C ARG A 842 3.24 -31.80 -40.22
N VAL A 843 3.84 -31.95 -41.41
CA VAL A 843 4.68 -30.96 -42.08
C VAL A 843 3.95 -30.51 -43.35
N ALA A 844 3.66 -29.21 -43.46
CA ALA A 844 2.99 -28.61 -44.60
C ALA A 844 3.47 -27.17 -44.84
N ASP A 845 3.22 -26.61 -46.02
CA ASP A 845 3.57 -25.21 -46.36
C ASP A 845 2.36 -24.29 -46.59
N GLU A 846 1.18 -24.78 -46.23
CA GLU A 846 -0.10 -24.04 -46.21
C GLU A 846 -1.08 -24.79 -45.28
N ASP A 847 -2.02 -24.06 -44.68
CA ASP A 847 -3.05 -24.67 -43.85
C ASP A 847 -4.09 -25.42 -44.70
N ILE A 848 -4.30 -26.68 -44.36
CA ILE A 848 -5.11 -27.66 -45.12
C ILE A 848 -6.35 -28.08 -44.30
N SER A 849 -6.64 -27.39 -43.19
CA SER A 849 -7.77 -27.70 -42.31
C SER A 849 -9.09 -27.08 -42.81
N SER A 850 -10.20 -27.81 -42.64
CA SER A 850 -11.50 -27.48 -43.23
C SER A 850 -12.33 -26.53 -42.35
N GLY A 851 -12.40 -25.25 -42.72
CA GLY A 851 -13.47 -24.31 -42.34
C GLY A 851 -13.11 -23.33 -41.21
N VAL A 852 -13.05 -22.04 -41.55
CA VAL A 852 -12.76 -20.95 -40.60
C VAL A 852 -14.03 -20.17 -40.22
N PRO A 853 -14.16 -19.71 -38.95
CA PRO A 853 -15.14 -18.69 -38.59
C PRO A 853 -14.76 -17.35 -39.28
N SER A 854 -15.74 -16.50 -39.58
CA SER A 854 -15.48 -15.19 -40.23
C SER A 854 -16.32 -14.09 -39.58
N MET A 855 -15.67 -13.14 -38.93
CA MET A 855 -16.30 -12.04 -38.19
C MET A 855 -16.46 -10.77 -39.03
N GLN A 856 -17.60 -10.10 -38.89
CA GLN A 856 -17.82 -8.74 -39.37
C GLN A 856 -18.58 -7.89 -38.33
N ILE A 857 -18.20 -6.60 -38.16
CA ILE A 857 -18.81 -5.69 -37.18
C ILE A 857 -19.56 -4.53 -37.88
N GLU A 858 -20.77 -4.19 -37.41
CA GLU A 858 -21.59 -3.09 -37.95
C GLU A 858 -22.19 -2.20 -36.83
N PRO A 859 -22.00 -0.87 -36.85
CA PRO A 859 -21.03 -0.13 -37.67
C PRO A 859 -19.59 -0.39 -37.19
N SER A 860 -18.62 -0.38 -38.10
CA SER A 860 -17.20 -0.57 -37.81
C SER A 860 -16.48 0.65 -37.19
N ALA A 861 -17.17 1.79 -37.09
CA ALA A 861 -16.75 2.98 -36.36
C ALA A 861 -17.96 3.88 -36.05
N LEU A 862 -17.90 4.67 -34.97
CA LEU A 862 -18.96 5.62 -34.57
C LEU A 862 -18.35 6.88 -33.95
N ALA A 863 -18.86 8.06 -34.32
CA ALA A 863 -18.47 9.35 -33.74
C ALA A 863 -19.66 9.99 -33.00
N ILE A 864 -19.44 10.40 -31.75
CA ILE A 864 -20.47 10.88 -30.83
C ILE A 864 -20.01 12.21 -30.19
N ALA A 865 -20.90 13.21 -30.15
CA ALA A 865 -20.66 14.46 -29.41
C ALA A 865 -21.55 14.49 -28.16
N LEU A 866 -20.95 14.69 -26.99
CA LEU A 866 -21.67 14.79 -25.70
C LEU A 866 -21.17 16.00 -24.93
N GLU A 867 -22.08 16.72 -24.27
CA GLU A 867 -21.71 17.76 -23.31
C GLU A 867 -21.09 17.12 -22.04
N PRO A 868 -20.20 17.82 -21.31
CA PRO A 868 -19.69 17.36 -20.03
C PRO A 868 -20.83 16.94 -19.08
N GLY A 869 -20.70 15.74 -18.50
CA GLY A 869 -21.68 15.14 -17.60
C GLY A 869 -22.79 14.33 -18.27
N VAL A 870 -22.88 14.30 -19.61
CA VAL A 870 -23.94 13.60 -20.36
C VAL A 870 -23.51 12.17 -20.74
N SER A 871 -24.47 11.24 -20.78
CA SER A 871 -24.29 9.87 -21.26
C SER A 871 -25.24 9.53 -22.42
N LEU A 872 -24.81 8.63 -23.31
CA LEU A 872 -25.60 8.10 -24.44
C LEU A 872 -25.45 6.58 -24.55
N ASP A 873 -26.58 5.90 -24.75
CA ASP A 873 -26.62 4.46 -25.02
C ASP A 873 -26.80 4.20 -26.53
N THR A 874 -26.08 3.22 -27.08
CA THR A 874 -26.14 2.81 -28.49
C THR A 874 -25.81 1.33 -28.64
N SER A 875 -25.92 0.78 -29.85
CA SER A 875 -25.62 -0.64 -30.13
C SER A 875 -24.70 -0.81 -31.35
N ILE A 876 -23.93 -1.91 -31.35
CA ILE A 876 -23.24 -2.46 -32.52
C ILE A 876 -23.63 -3.94 -32.71
N PHE A 877 -23.33 -4.51 -33.88
CA PHE A 877 -23.68 -5.87 -34.25
C PHE A 877 -22.45 -6.66 -34.72
N VAL A 878 -22.32 -7.91 -34.26
CA VAL A 878 -21.30 -8.88 -34.68
C VAL A 878 -21.95 -9.94 -35.55
N HIS A 879 -21.45 -10.11 -36.78
CA HIS A 879 -21.93 -11.07 -37.77
C HIS A 879 -20.92 -12.21 -37.93
N ASN A 880 -21.42 -13.45 -38.05
CA ASN A 880 -20.61 -14.60 -38.46
C ASN A 880 -20.91 -14.98 -39.91
N ASN A 881 -20.03 -14.58 -40.83
CA ASN A 881 -20.12 -14.91 -42.25
C ASN A 881 -19.47 -16.27 -42.60
N GLY A 882 -18.83 -16.92 -41.62
CA GLY A 882 -18.10 -18.18 -41.78
C GLY A 882 -18.99 -19.42 -41.79
N SER A 883 -18.37 -20.58 -41.98
CA SER A 883 -19.05 -21.88 -42.08
C SER A 883 -19.12 -22.65 -40.75
N VAL A 884 -18.48 -22.15 -39.69
CA VAL A 884 -18.46 -22.73 -38.33
C VAL A 884 -18.81 -21.65 -37.28
N PRO A 885 -19.22 -22.02 -36.06
CA PRO A 885 -19.56 -21.03 -35.01
C PRO A 885 -18.41 -20.08 -34.70
N LEU A 886 -18.74 -18.80 -34.47
CA LEU A 886 -17.79 -17.74 -34.12
C LEU A 886 -17.99 -17.40 -32.64
N ALA A 887 -16.98 -17.61 -31.81
CA ALA A 887 -16.97 -17.15 -30.43
C ALA A 887 -16.26 -15.79 -30.34
N TYR A 888 -16.79 -14.87 -29.54
CA TYR A 888 -16.12 -13.60 -29.29
C TYR A 888 -16.30 -13.10 -27.86
N TYR A 889 -15.33 -12.31 -27.42
CA TYR A 889 -15.35 -11.52 -26.20
C TYR A 889 -15.08 -10.05 -26.54
N ALA A 890 -15.92 -9.16 -26.05
CA ALA A 890 -15.78 -7.71 -26.23
C ALA A 890 -15.47 -7.06 -24.89
N SER A 891 -14.41 -6.26 -24.86
CA SER A 891 -14.02 -5.43 -23.73
C SER A 891 -13.89 -3.97 -24.15
N ALA A 892 -14.32 -3.07 -23.27
CA ALA A 892 -14.10 -1.64 -23.44
C ALA A 892 -12.95 -1.24 -22.51
N SER A 893 -11.81 -0.86 -23.11
CA SER A 893 -10.63 -0.38 -22.39
C SER A 893 -10.35 1.07 -22.79
N PRO A 894 -9.82 1.93 -21.90
CA PRO A 894 -9.08 3.11 -22.32
C PRO A 894 -7.69 2.67 -22.84
N MET A 895 -7.68 2.19 -24.09
CA MET A 895 -6.57 1.88 -25.02
C MET A 895 -5.17 1.47 -24.48
N ALA A 896 -4.72 0.30 -24.95
CA ALA A 896 -3.34 -0.24 -24.88
C ALA A 896 -2.64 -0.20 -26.25
N ALA A 897 -1.31 -0.17 -26.25
CA ALA A 897 -0.43 -0.57 -27.36
C ALA A 897 0.31 -1.88 -26.96
N THR A 898 0.82 -2.61 -27.96
CA THR A 898 1.16 -4.05 -28.01
C THR A 898 2.65 -4.39 -27.81
N GLY A 899 2.99 -5.55 -27.19
CA GLY A 899 4.28 -6.25 -27.43
C GLY A 899 4.83 -7.30 -26.41
N ASP A 900 4.27 -8.52 -26.40
CA ASP A 900 4.92 -9.81 -26.06
C ASP A 900 5.53 -10.14 -24.67
N ALA A 901 5.31 -11.40 -24.27
CA ALA A 901 5.57 -12.03 -22.97
C ALA A 901 6.69 -13.08 -23.03
N ASP A 902 7.30 -13.45 -21.89
CA ASP A 902 7.77 -14.83 -21.69
C ASP A 902 7.88 -15.30 -20.20
N GLU A 903 7.49 -16.56 -19.95
CA GLU A 903 7.49 -17.30 -18.66
C GLU A 903 8.91 -17.86 -18.33
N ASP A 904 9.40 -18.22 -17.11
CA ASP A 904 8.95 -19.35 -16.27
C ASP A 904 9.81 -19.58 -14.95
N THR A 905 9.14 -19.74 -13.78
CA THR A 905 9.29 -20.62 -12.56
C THR A 905 10.61 -20.81 -11.65
N PRO A 906 10.58 -21.46 -10.42
CA PRO A 906 10.88 -20.90 -9.05
C PRO A 906 12.11 -21.60 -8.34
N PRO A 907 12.67 -21.27 -7.11
CA PRO A 907 12.04 -21.51 -5.77
C PRO A 907 12.65 -20.85 -4.46
N ASN A 908 11.93 -21.02 -3.35
CA ASN A 908 12.35 -21.21 -1.94
C ASN A 908 12.90 -20.08 -1.03
N ALA A 909 12.27 -20.03 0.15
CA ALA A 909 12.51 -19.15 1.29
C ALA A 909 13.84 -19.36 2.02
N VAL A 910 14.48 -18.26 2.43
CA VAL A 910 15.53 -18.22 3.45
C VAL A 910 15.34 -16.94 4.30
N GLU A 911 15.42 -17.11 5.62
CA GLU A 911 15.35 -16.05 6.64
C GLU A 911 16.41 -14.96 6.43
N PHE A 912 16.04 -13.68 6.61
CA PHE A 912 16.95 -12.53 6.54
C PHE A 912 17.27 -12.00 7.93
N ASP A 913 18.54 -12.09 8.32
CA ASP A 913 19.19 -11.20 9.28
C ASP A 913 19.68 -9.94 8.53
N ASP A 914 19.42 -8.75 9.08
CA ASP A 914 19.83 -7.46 8.51
C ASP A 914 21.37 -7.34 8.37
N PRO A 915 21.92 -7.13 7.15
CA PRO A 915 23.35 -6.90 6.97
C PRO A 915 23.74 -5.41 7.22
N PRO A 916 24.98 -5.14 7.67
CA PRO A 916 25.45 -3.78 7.98
C PRO A 916 25.58 -2.84 6.77
N LYS A 917 25.36 -1.54 6.98
CA LYS A 917 25.51 -0.46 5.99
C LYS A 917 26.83 -0.56 5.20
N GLY A 918 26.73 -0.66 3.87
CA GLY A 918 27.86 -0.74 2.92
C GLY A 918 28.25 -2.14 2.44
N SER A 919 27.58 -3.21 2.87
CA SER A 919 27.75 -4.53 2.27
C SER A 919 26.95 -4.67 0.98
N ALA A 920 27.57 -5.15 -0.10
CA ALA A 920 26.86 -5.57 -1.30
C ALA A 920 25.85 -6.67 -0.93
N PRO A 921 24.54 -6.50 -1.19
CA PRO A 921 23.57 -7.57 -0.99
C PRO A 921 23.93 -8.76 -1.88
N LEU A 922 23.79 -9.97 -1.34
CA LEU A 922 23.96 -11.19 -2.12
C LEU A 922 22.91 -11.25 -3.22
N ARG A 923 23.40 -11.52 -4.43
CA ARG A 923 22.69 -11.57 -5.71
C ARG A 923 21.49 -12.52 -5.62
N ALA A 924 20.27 -11.97 -5.62
CA ALA A 924 19.06 -12.68 -6.00
C ALA A 924 18.71 -12.21 -7.41
N GLU A 925 18.89 -13.08 -8.41
CA GLU A 925 18.43 -12.83 -9.77
C GLU A 925 16.93 -13.18 -9.83
N SER A 926 16.09 -12.20 -10.13
CA SER A 926 14.69 -12.40 -10.54
C SER A 926 14.55 -11.92 -11.98
N SER A 927 13.90 -12.75 -12.80
CA SER A 927 13.69 -12.66 -14.25
C SER A 927 13.03 -11.35 -14.72
N ASP A 928 13.41 -10.93 -15.92
CA ASP A 928 13.16 -9.61 -16.55
C ASP A 928 12.04 -9.66 -17.63
N ASP A 929 11.21 -10.71 -17.73
CA ASP A 929 10.41 -10.99 -18.95
C ASP A 929 8.87 -10.89 -18.82
N ALA A 930 8.32 -9.77 -18.36
CA ALA A 930 6.87 -9.51 -18.53
C ALA A 930 6.58 -8.02 -18.71
N LEU A 931 6.85 -7.51 -19.91
CA LEU A 931 6.57 -6.13 -20.30
C LEU A 931 5.72 -6.14 -21.57
N ASP A 932 4.40 -6.36 -21.44
CA ASP A 932 3.36 -5.72 -22.28
C ASP A 932 1.99 -6.39 -22.11
N GLU A 933 1.25 -5.99 -21.08
CA GLU A 933 -0.22 -5.95 -21.13
C GLU A 933 -0.74 -5.13 -19.93
N TRP A 934 -1.89 -4.45 -20.08
CA TRP A 934 -2.59 -3.86 -18.94
C TRP A 934 -3.03 -4.99 -18.00
N ILE A 935 -2.18 -5.36 -17.05
CA ILE A 935 -2.55 -6.17 -15.89
C ILE A 935 -2.73 -5.18 -14.74
N PRO A 936 -3.98 -4.76 -14.43
CA PRO A 936 -4.22 -3.99 -13.22
C PRO A 936 -3.76 -4.85 -12.03
N ASP A 937 -3.09 -4.24 -11.07
CA ASP A 937 -2.90 -4.88 -9.77
C ASP A 937 -4.28 -5.18 -9.12
N ALA A 938 -4.28 -5.93 -8.02
CA ALA A 938 -5.49 -6.25 -7.26
C ALA A 938 -6.30 -5.01 -6.79
N ASN A 939 -5.77 -3.79 -6.98
CA ASN A 939 -6.33 -2.52 -6.52
C ASN A 939 -6.64 -1.56 -7.69
N GLY A 940 -6.55 -2.05 -8.92
CA GLY A 940 -6.93 -1.35 -10.15
C GLY A 940 -5.89 -0.39 -10.71
N TYR A 941 -4.63 -0.38 -10.27
CA TYR A 941 -3.57 0.40 -10.90
C TYR A 941 -2.87 -0.39 -12.00
N ALA A 942 -2.62 0.25 -13.15
CA ALA A 942 -1.82 -0.30 -14.24
C ALA A 942 -0.76 0.72 -14.68
N TRP A 943 0.23 0.26 -15.45
CA TRP A 943 1.32 1.12 -15.93
C TRP A 943 1.72 0.83 -17.39
N ARG A 944 2.47 1.76 -17.99
CA ARG A 944 2.98 1.69 -19.38
C ARG A 944 4.24 2.54 -19.57
N SER A 945 5.07 2.17 -20.54
CA SER A 945 6.34 2.85 -20.88
C SER A 945 6.24 3.65 -22.19
N SER A 946 7.00 4.75 -22.30
CA SER A 946 7.20 5.47 -23.57
C SER A 946 7.92 4.66 -24.65
N ASP A 947 8.64 3.61 -24.26
CA ASP A 947 9.41 2.77 -25.18
C ASP A 947 8.53 1.71 -25.85
N ASN A 948 7.45 1.30 -25.18
CA ASN A 948 6.53 0.25 -25.63
C ASN A 948 5.13 0.80 -26.00
N ASP A 949 4.72 1.98 -25.52
CA ASP A 949 3.42 2.59 -25.81
C ASP A 949 3.55 4.01 -26.39
N THR A 950 3.23 4.15 -27.67
CA THR A 950 3.27 5.43 -28.40
C THR A 950 2.35 6.52 -27.85
N SER A 951 1.38 6.18 -26.98
CA SER A 951 0.52 7.15 -26.30
C SER A 951 1.11 7.70 -25.00
N VAL A 952 2.26 7.18 -24.56
CA VAL A 952 3.13 7.78 -23.55
C VAL A 952 4.31 8.41 -24.25
N HIS A 953 4.43 9.72 -24.16
CA HIS A 953 5.57 10.42 -24.72
C HIS A 953 6.56 10.76 -23.61
N TYR A 954 7.84 10.48 -23.85
CA TYR A 954 8.87 11.06 -23.02
C TYR A 954 8.79 12.59 -23.08
N GLN A 955 8.51 13.20 -21.93
CA GLN A 955 8.39 14.64 -21.78
C GLN A 955 9.05 15.10 -20.47
N PHE A 956 10.35 15.33 -20.52
CA PHE A 956 11.05 15.92 -19.39
C PHE A 956 10.95 17.44 -19.40
N THR A 957 10.41 18.00 -18.31
CA THR A 957 10.37 19.44 -18.10
C THR A 957 11.30 19.78 -16.96
N SER A 958 12.52 20.24 -17.25
CA SER A 958 13.46 20.60 -16.17
C SER A 958 12.91 21.72 -15.30
N ILE A 959 12.65 21.41 -14.03
CA ILE A 959 12.14 22.36 -13.05
C ILE A 959 13.26 22.97 -12.19
N ALA A 960 14.53 22.63 -12.42
CA ALA A 960 15.65 23.14 -11.63
C ALA A 960 15.81 24.68 -11.67
N ASN A 961 15.23 25.36 -12.67
CA ASN A 961 15.29 26.81 -12.82
C ASN A 961 14.00 27.55 -12.41
N VAL A 962 12.89 26.83 -12.25
CA VAL A 962 11.55 27.41 -12.01
C VAL A 962 10.87 26.87 -10.76
N GLY A 963 11.32 25.70 -10.29
CA GLY A 963 10.84 25.03 -9.10
C GLY A 963 11.49 25.53 -7.82
N THR A 964 10.92 25.09 -6.70
CA THR A 964 11.43 25.34 -5.36
C THR A 964 12.36 24.20 -4.96
N ASN A 965 13.53 24.52 -4.43
CA ASN A 965 14.44 23.50 -3.90
C ASN A 965 13.83 22.90 -2.61
N VAL A 966 13.78 21.57 -2.52
CA VAL A 966 13.18 20.88 -1.37
C VAL A 966 14.03 21.02 -0.10
N GLY A 967 15.34 21.27 -0.24
CA GLY A 967 16.27 21.51 0.87
C GLY A 967 16.94 20.25 1.44
N ILE A 968 16.86 19.11 0.73
CA ILE A 968 17.57 17.89 1.10
C ILE A 968 19.00 17.96 0.56
N THR A 969 19.98 18.09 1.46
CA THR A 969 21.42 18.17 1.13
C THR A 969 22.24 17.01 1.71
N TRP A 970 21.60 16.12 2.47
CA TRP A 970 22.24 15.01 3.15
C TRP A 970 21.77 13.68 2.58
N ASP A 971 22.62 12.68 2.74
CA ASP A 971 22.31 11.27 2.53
C ASP A 971 21.22 10.79 3.50
N ASP A 972 20.46 9.75 3.16
CA ASP A 972 19.42 9.12 3.99
C ASP A 972 18.47 10.12 4.67
N SER A 973 17.90 11.03 3.88
CA SER A 973 17.14 12.16 4.39
C SER A 973 15.82 12.33 3.64
N THR A 974 14.74 12.50 4.39
CA THR A 974 13.38 12.70 3.84
C THR A 974 12.89 14.08 4.22
N SER A 975 12.30 14.81 3.28
CA SER A 975 11.76 16.15 3.52
C SER A 975 10.66 16.10 4.57
N TYR A 976 10.47 17.20 5.29
CA TYR A 976 9.20 17.46 5.98
C TYR A 976 8.02 17.34 5.00
N PRO A 977 6.83 16.89 5.46
CA PRO A 977 5.64 16.82 4.63
C PRO A 977 5.29 18.20 4.10
N ARG A 978 5.09 18.28 2.81
CA ARG A 978 4.82 19.50 2.06
C ARG A 978 3.41 19.40 1.51
N PRO A 979 2.66 20.52 1.46
CA PRO A 979 1.31 20.51 0.92
C PRO A 979 1.32 20.11 -0.55
N LEU A 980 0.37 19.26 -0.94
CA LEU A 980 0.07 19.05 -2.35
C LEU A 980 -0.81 20.22 -2.85
N PRO A 981 -0.64 20.64 -4.10
CA PRO A 981 -1.47 21.70 -4.69
C PRO A 981 -2.91 21.27 -4.96
N PHE A 982 -3.21 19.98 -4.90
CA PHE A 982 -4.54 19.39 -5.05
C PHE A 982 -4.66 18.14 -4.17
N GLU A 983 -5.90 17.69 -3.93
CA GLU A 983 -6.16 16.40 -3.30
C GLU A 983 -5.75 15.26 -4.24
N PHE A 984 -4.89 14.36 -3.78
CA PHE A 984 -4.35 13.26 -4.59
C PHE A 984 -4.93 11.93 -4.14
N PRO A 985 -5.84 11.32 -4.92
CA PRO A 985 -6.38 9.99 -4.63
C PRO A 985 -5.30 8.92 -4.89
N PHE A 986 -4.96 8.15 -3.86
CA PHE A 986 -3.92 7.12 -3.92
C PHE A 986 -4.33 5.89 -3.11
N PHE A 987 -4.47 4.75 -3.79
CA PHE A 987 -5.04 3.52 -3.22
C PHE A 987 -6.44 3.77 -2.59
N ASP A 988 -6.60 3.48 -1.30
CA ASP A 988 -7.85 3.56 -0.56
C ASP A 988 -8.04 4.91 0.16
N ARG A 989 -7.19 5.90 -0.11
CA ARG A 989 -7.19 7.21 0.57
C ARG A 989 -6.98 8.38 -0.38
N VAL A 990 -7.22 9.57 0.14
CA VAL A 990 -6.95 10.85 -0.54
C VAL A 990 -5.96 11.64 0.30
N PHE A 991 -4.83 12.03 -0.30
CA PHE A 991 -3.74 12.72 0.38
C PHE A 991 -3.68 14.20 0.01
N LYS A 992 -3.32 15.04 0.99
CA LYS A 992 -3.13 16.49 0.82
C LYS A 992 -1.70 16.94 1.11
N LYS A 993 -0.83 16.04 1.54
CA LYS A 993 0.58 16.27 1.86
C LYS A 993 1.42 15.13 1.32
N TYR A 994 2.69 15.40 1.00
CA TYR A 994 3.67 14.39 0.57
C TYR A 994 5.04 14.72 1.18
N SER A 995 5.90 13.71 1.33
CA SER A 995 7.32 13.88 1.65
C SER A 995 8.16 13.24 0.55
N VAL A 996 9.34 13.76 0.29
CA VAL A 996 10.28 13.20 -0.69
C VAL A 996 11.57 12.78 -0.02
N CYS A 997 12.11 11.61 -0.38
CA CYS A 997 13.33 11.05 0.16
C CYS A 997 14.53 11.30 -0.76
N SER A 998 15.72 11.50 -0.16
CA SER A 998 17.01 11.53 -0.87
C SER A 998 17.16 10.31 -1.76
N ASN A 999 16.72 9.15 -1.23
CA ASN A 999 16.84 7.82 -1.80
C ASN A 999 15.81 7.53 -2.90
N GLY A 1000 15.26 8.56 -3.57
CA GLY A 1000 14.55 8.43 -4.84
C GLY A 1000 13.09 8.00 -4.77
N PHE A 1001 12.40 8.23 -3.66
CA PHE A 1001 10.96 7.95 -3.53
C PHE A 1001 10.18 9.10 -2.87
N ILE A 1002 8.87 9.15 -3.15
CA ILE A 1002 7.87 9.98 -2.46
C ILE A 1002 7.08 9.09 -1.50
N THR A 1003 6.71 9.62 -0.35
CA THR A 1003 5.87 8.94 0.67
C THR A 1003 4.78 9.90 1.14
N PHE A 1004 3.56 9.39 1.29
CA PHE A 1004 2.39 10.14 1.73
C PHE A 1004 1.98 9.82 3.17
N TRP A 1005 2.67 8.85 3.80
CA TRP A 1005 2.38 8.39 5.15
C TRP A 1005 3.56 8.63 6.06
N SER A 1006 4.65 7.87 5.92
CA SER A 1006 5.78 7.95 6.85
C SER A 1006 7.07 8.51 6.24
N GLN A 1007 7.74 9.40 6.99
CA GLN A 1007 9.10 9.86 6.74
C GLN A 1007 10.11 8.76 7.06
N VAL A 1008 10.17 7.75 6.20
CA VAL A 1008 11.21 6.74 6.24
C VAL A 1008 12.37 7.17 5.35
N ARG A 1009 13.56 6.71 5.73
CA ARG A 1009 14.85 7.08 5.11
C ARG A 1009 15.58 5.85 4.58
N ASN A 1010 14.84 4.76 4.36
CA ASN A 1010 15.44 3.47 4.03
C ASN A 1010 16.22 3.59 2.72
N TYR A 1011 17.50 3.18 2.75
CA TYR A 1011 18.39 3.19 1.60
C TYR A 1011 18.45 1.84 0.90
N LEU A 1012 18.13 0.76 1.63
CA LEU A 1012 18.03 -0.58 1.05
C LEU A 1012 16.77 -0.64 0.21
N ASN A 1013 16.94 -0.76 -1.10
CA ASN A 1013 15.83 -0.99 -2.00
C ASN A 1013 15.36 -2.45 -1.80
N ASP A 1014 14.18 -2.64 -1.23
CA ASP A 1014 13.55 -3.95 -1.07
C ASP A 1014 12.48 -4.17 -2.16
N PRO A 1015 12.09 -5.44 -2.46
CA PRO A 1015 10.91 -5.70 -3.26
C PRO A 1015 9.67 -5.10 -2.58
N MET A 1016 8.86 -4.30 -3.28
CA MET A 1016 7.70 -3.61 -2.72
C MET A 1016 6.68 -4.55 -2.09
N VAL A 1017 6.54 -5.76 -2.64
CA VAL A 1017 5.61 -6.78 -2.13
C VAL A 1017 5.96 -7.18 -0.69
N THR A 1018 7.25 -7.27 -0.37
CA THR A 1018 7.75 -7.75 0.94
C THR A 1018 8.28 -6.64 1.84
N ALA A 1019 8.59 -5.46 1.29
CA ALA A 1019 9.14 -4.33 2.04
C ALA A 1019 8.21 -3.92 3.18
N ARG A 1020 8.73 -3.76 4.41
CA ARG A 1020 7.90 -3.26 5.53
C ARG A 1020 7.64 -1.75 5.47
N ASP A 1021 8.47 -0.99 4.78
CA ASP A 1021 8.35 0.45 4.55
C ASP A 1021 9.09 0.81 3.24
N PRO A 1022 8.75 1.91 2.54
CA PRO A 1022 7.71 2.89 2.85
C PRO A 1022 6.27 2.42 2.51
N TYR A 1023 5.29 2.68 3.39
CA TYR A 1023 3.85 2.59 3.07
C TYR A 1023 3.32 3.87 2.41
N TYR A 1024 2.30 3.74 1.56
CA TYR A 1024 1.77 4.85 0.73
C TYR A 1024 2.88 5.63 0.02
N ALA A 1025 3.61 4.96 -0.86
CA ALA A 1025 4.82 5.49 -1.47
C ALA A 1025 4.86 5.31 -2.98
N ILE A 1026 5.56 6.24 -3.65
CA ILE A 1026 5.94 6.18 -5.05
C ILE A 1026 7.46 6.08 -5.09
N ALA A 1027 7.98 4.88 -5.35
CA ALA A 1027 9.39 4.69 -5.64
C ALA A 1027 9.66 5.09 -7.08
N ALA A 1028 10.08 6.34 -7.29
CA ALA A 1028 10.47 6.82 -8.62
C ALA A 1028 11.77 6.15 -9.08
N TYR A 1029 12.74 6.03 -8.17
CA TYR A 1029 13.98 5.29 -8.35
C TYR A 1029 14.60 5.00 -6.98
N TRP A 1030 13.99 4.09 -6.21
CA TRP A 1030 14.39 3.86 -4.83
C TRP A 1030 15.72 3.11 -4.75
N THR A 1031 16.76 3.79 -4.28
CA THR A 1031 18.11 3.25 -4.04
C THR A 1031 18.88 4.16 -3.09
N ASP A 1032 20.08 3.76 -2.70
CA ASP A 1032 21.00 4.54 -1.86
C ASP A 1032 21.58 5.73 -2.66
N LEU A 1033 20.98 6.92 -2.51
CA LEU A 1033 21.33 8.13 -3.26
C LEU A 1033 21.90 9.19 -2.32
N ASN A 1034 22.94 9.88 -2.79
CA ASN A 1034 23.72 10.78 -1.94
C ASN A 1034 23.71 12.25 -2.46
N PRO A 1035 22.72 13.07 -2.05
CA PRO A 1035 22.68 14.50 -2.36
C PRO A 1035 23.88 15.28 -1.80
N SER A 1036 24.57 14.78 -0.77
CA SER A 1036 25.75 15.44 -0.20
C SER A 1036 26.97 15.35 -1.12
N ALA A 1037 27.01 14.36 -2.01
CA ALA A 1037 28.06 14.20 -3.02
C ALA A 1037 27.78 14.98 -4.32
N GLY A 1038 26.54 15.43 -4.54
CA GLY A 1038 26.16 16.26 -5.68
C GLY A 1038 24.66 16.23 -5.99
N GLY A 1039 24.18 17.20 -6.76
CA GLY A 1039 22.78 17.28 -7.18
C GLY A 1039 21.84 17.88 -6.14
N GLN A 1040 20.58 18.08 -6.52
CA GLN A 1040 19.54 18.71 -5.69
C GLN A 1040 18.15 18.18 -6.07
N ILE A 1041 17.21 18.22 -5.12
CA ILE A 1041 15.81 17.84 -5.32
C ILE A 1041 14.95 19.11 -5.43
N TRP A 1042 14.07 19.16 -6.43
CA TRP A 1042 13.22 20.31 -6.76
C TRP A 1042 11.75 19.90 -6.83
N GLU A 1043 10.85 20.85 -6.58
CA GLU A 1043 9.40 20.66 -6.76
C GLU A 1043 8.79 21.84 -7.54
N TYR A 1044 7.72 21.59 -8.30
CA TYR A 1044 7.03 22.65 -9.04
C TYR A 1044 5.57 22.26 -9.32
N TYR A 1045 4.64 23.19 -9.09
CA TYR A 1045 3.25 23.04 -9.51
C TYR A 1045 3.03 23.77 -10.83
N ASP A 1046 2.81 23.00 -11.89
CA ASP A 1046 2.46 23.50 -13.21
C ASP A 1046 0.94 23.73 -13.26
N GLN A 1047 0.52 24.93 -12.84
CA GLN A 1047 -0.88 25.34 -12.77
C GLN A 1047 -1.61 25.27 -14.11
N ILE A 1048 -0.89 25.48 -15.22
CA ILE A 1048 -1.47 25.53 -16.56
C ILE A 1048 -1.92 24.13 -16.99
N ASN A 1049 -1.08 23.14 -16.73
CA ASN A 1049 -1.34 21.73 -17.08
C ASN A 1049 -1.90 20.92 -15.90
N ASN A 1050 -2.16 21.59 -14.77
CA ASN A 1050 -2.68 21.04 -13.52
C ASN A 1050 -1.96 19.77 -13.05
N ARG A 1051 -0.63 19.80 -13.00
CA ARG A 1051 0.23 18.67 -12.59
C ARG A 1051 1.31 19.11 -11.61
N PHE A 1052 1.71 18.21 -10.72
CA PHE A 1052 2.70 18.49 -9.68
C PHE A 1052 3.97 17.67 -9.90
N ILE A 1053 5.14 18.32 -9.99
CA ILE A 1053 6.41 17.69 -10.41
C ILE A 1053 7.39 17.70 -9.25
N VAL A 1054 8.03 16.56 -8.97
CA VAL A 1054 9.18 16.41 -8.08
C VAL A 1054 10.37 15.88 -8.89
N GLN A 1055 11.50 16.57 -8.88
CA GLN A 1055 12.70 16.25 -9.68
C GLN A 1055 13.92 15.98 -8.79
N TRP A 1056 14.54 14.82 -8.94
CA TRP A 1056 15.91 14.55 -8.48
C TRP A 1056 16.85 14.96 -9.60
N ASN A 1057 17.66 16.00 -9.39
CA ASN A 1057 18.48 16.59 -10.43
C ASN A 1057 19.96 16.36 -10.16
N ARG A 1058 20.61 15.56 -11.01
CA ARG A 1058 22.04 15.26 -10.99
C ARG A 1058 22.55 14.63 -9.68
N ILE A 1059 21.77 13.78 -9.04
CA ILE A 1059 22.11 13.16 -7.75
C ILE A 1059 22.89 11.86 -7.98
N PRO A 1060 24.11 11.70 -7.42
CA PRO A 1060 24.88 10.47 -7.57
C PRO A 1060 24.42 9.38 -6.57
N PRO A 1061 24.55 8.09 -6.92
CA PRO A 1061 24.44 7.00 -5.96
C PRO A 1061 25.49 7.09 -4.85
N PHE A 1062 25.17 6.57 -3.67
CA PHE A 1062 26.11 6.50 -2.55
C PHE A 1062 27.34 5.67 -2.92
N GLY A 1063 28.54 6.20 -2.62
CA GLY A 1063 29.81 5.55 -2.97
C GLY A 1063 30.25 5.69 -4.43
N ALA A 1064 29.42 6.26 -5.32
CA ALA A 1064 29.80 6.53 -6.70
C ALA A 1064 30.54 7.88 -6.85
N PRO A 1065 31.43 8.03 -7.85
CA PRO A 1065 32.00 9.33 -8.23
C PRO A 1065 30.92 10.38 -8.53
N SER A 1066 31.14 11.65 -8.18
CA SER A 1066 30.18 12.74 -8.43
C SER A 1066 29.91 13.04 -9.92
N SER A 1067 30.66 12.42 -10.84
CA SER A 1067 30.37 12.42 -12.27
C SER A 1067 29.20 11.50 -12.67
N ASN A 1068 28.83 10.56 -11.79
CA ASN A 1068 27.89 9.48 -12.07
C ASN A 1068 26.52 9.86 -11.53
N THR A 1069 25.84 10.76 -12.24
CA THR A 1069 24.65 11.44 -11.74
C THR A 1069 23.37 10.87 -12.33
N LEU A 1070 22.31 10.84 -11.53
CA LEU A 1070 20.95 10.47 -11.93
C LEU A 1070 20.06 11.71 -11.99
N THR A 1071 19.24 11.82 -13.04
CA THR A 1071 18.25 12.88 -13.20
C THR A 1071 16.91 12.30 -13.62
N PHE A 1072 15.90 12.42 -12.76
CA PHE A 1072 14.57 11.85 -12.98
C PHE A 1072 13.49 12.63 -12.20
N GLN A 1073 12.22 12.37 -12.53
CA GLN A 1073 11.05 13.06 -12.00
C GLN A 1073 9.94 12.08 -11.63
N ALA A 1074 9.11 12.48 -10.66
CA ALA A 1074 7.76 11.97 -10.46
C ALA A 1074 6.75 13.11 -10.64
N ILE A 1075 5.73 12.90 -11.46
CA ILE A 1075 4.69 13.87 -11.81
C ILE A 1075 3.35 13.31 -11.35
N LEU A 1076 2.63 14.05 -10.51
CA LEU A 1076 1.33 13.67 -9.97
C LEU A 1076 0.22 14.47 -10.64
N TYR A 1077 -0.94 13.84 -10.81
CA TYR A 1077 -2.15 14.44 -11.38
C TYR A 1077 -3.33 14.33 -10.39
N PRO A 1078 -4.27 15.30 -10.37
CA PRO A 1078 -5.38 15.32 -9.41
C PRO A 1078 -6.33 14.11 -9.49
N ASP A 1079 -6.31 13.42 -10.63
CA ASP A 1079 -7.09 12.20 -10.90
C ASP A 1079 -6.44 10.93 -10.35
N GLY A 1080 -5.29 11.05 -9.66
CA GLY A 1080 -4.53 9.91 -9.14
C GLY A 1080 -3.51 9.33 -10.13
N GLY A 1081 -3.37 9.91 -11.32
CA GLY A 1081 -2.34 9.53 -12.29
C GLY A 1081 -0.93 9.93 -11.84
N ILE A 1082 0.07 9.16 -12.26
CA ILE A 1082 1.48 9.33 -11.92
C ILE A 1082 2.34 9.11 -13.17
N ASP A 1083 3.27 10.03 -13.49
CA ASP A 1083 4.35 9.77 -14.45
C ASP A 1083 5.70 9.71 -13.73
N LEU A 1084 6.53 8.72 -14.04
CA LEU A 1084 7.94 8.66 -13.66
C LEU A 1084 8.78 8.92 -14.91
N VAL A 1085 9.53 10.01 -14.94
CA VAL A 1085 10.26 10.46 -16.14
C VAL A 1085 11.75 10.45 -15.88
N TYR A 1086 12.54 9.78 -16.73
CA TYR A 1086 13.98 9.60 -16.57
C TYR A 1086 14.72 10.37 -17.67
N GLU A 1087 15.53 11.36 -17.30
CA GLU A 1087 16.32 12.20 -18.24
C GLU A 1087 17.68 11.58 -18.50
N HIS A 1088 18.41 11.28 -17.42
CA HIS A 1088 19.79 10.83 -17.49
C HIS A 1088 20.07 9.85 -16.35
N MET A 1089 20.34 8.60 -16.70
CA MET A 1089 20.57 7.51 -15.77
C MET A 1089 22.00 6.96 -15.94
N TYR A 1090 22.70 6.75 -14.84
CA TYR A 1090 24.08 6.25 -14.80
C TYR A 1090 24.09 4.72 -14.71
N HIS A 1091 24.89 4.05 -15.55
CA HIS A 1091 24.99 2.59 -15.59
C HIS A 1091 26.20 2.03 -14.81
N PRO A 1092 26.06 0.91 -14.08
CA PRO A 1092 24.90 0.01 -14.12
C PRO A 1092 23.80 0.36 -13.12
N VAL A 1093 22.58 0.56 -13.66
CA VAL A 1093 21.32 0.88 -12.97
C VAL A 1093 20.72 -0.31 -12.21
N GLN A 1094 21.50 -1.31 -11.75
CA GLN A 1094 20.94 -2.61 -11.33
C GLN A 1094 20.53 -2.72 -9.86
N LEU A 1095 20.69 -1.67 -9.03
CA LEU A 1095 20.28 -1.68 -7.62
C LEU A 1095 19.20 -0.61 -7.40
N LYS A 1096 17.94 -0.92 -7.72
CA LYS A 1096 16.80 -0.02 -7.45
C LYS A 1096 15.47 -0.76 -7.35
N THR A 1097 14.51 -0.15 -6.67
CA THR A 1097 13.09 -0.49 -6.74
C THR A 1097 12.32 0.65 -7.40
N VAL A 1098 11.43 0.35 -8.34
CA VAL A 1098 10.51 1.29 -8.99
C VAL A 1098 9.08 0.77 -8.86
N GLY A 1099 8.15 1.64 -8.46
CA GLY A 1099 6.73 1.31 -8.40
C GLY A 1099 5.95 2.08 -7.34
N ILE A 1100 4.76 1.60 -7.02
CA ILE A 1100 3.87 2.20 -6.01
C ILE A 1100 3.42 1.20 -4.96
N LYS A 1101 3.21 1.69 -3.72
CA LYS A 1101 2.77 0.89 -2.57
C LYS A 1101 1.73 1.66 -1.75
N GLY A 1102 0.68 1.00 -1.30
CA GLY A 1102 -0.37 1.50 -0.41
C GLY A 1102 -0.11 1.17 1.07
N GLY A 1103 -1.16 1.15 1.90
CA GLY A 1103 -1.08 0.90 3.34
C GLY A 1103 -1.10 -0.57 3.76
N ARG A 1104 -1.38 -1.48 2.83
CA ARG A 1104 -1.38 -2.94 3.05
C ARG A 1104 -0.37 -3.62 2.13
N SER A 1105 0.15 -4.78 2.52
CA SER A 1105 1.06 -5.56 1.69
C SER A 1105 0.45 -6.03 0.37
N SER A 1106 -0.88 -6.16 0.29
CA SER A 1106 -1.62 -6.46 -0.94
C SER A 1106 -1.83 -5.26 -1.86
N GLN A 1107 -1.47 -4.05 -1.42
CA GLN A 1107 -1.58 -2.81 -2.18
C GLN A 1107 -0.22 -2.44 -2.76
N THR A 1108 0.24 -3.16 -3.78
CA THR A 1108 1.56 -2.94 -4.37
C THR A 1108 1.54 -3.17 -5.86
N LEU A 1109 2.10 -2.22 -6.62
CA LEU A 1109 2.44 -2.37 -8.03
C LEU A 1109 3.94 -2.11 -8.19
N GLN A 1110 4.72 -3.19 -8.23
CA GLN A 1110 6.16 -3.15 -8.45
C GLN A 1110 6.46 -3.21 -9.95
N LEU A 1111 7.10 -2.18 -10.49
CA LEU A 1111 7.48 -2.11 -11.91
C LEU A 1111 8.85 -2.76 -12.14
N SER A 1112 9.80 -2.53 -11.22
CA SER A 1112 11.14 -3.13 -11.31
C SER A 1112 11.77 -3.22 -9.94
N HIS A 1113 12.43 -4.34 -9.64
CA HIS A 1113 13.33 -4.48 -8.50
C HIS A 1113 14.62 -5.12 -8.98
N ASN A 1114 15.73 -4.39 -8.91
CA ASN A 1114 17.04 -4.76 -9.45
C ASN A 1114 17.10 -5.15 -10.94
N GLY A 1115 15.99 -5.02 -11.69
CA GLY A 1115 15.90 -5.34 -13.12
C GLY A 1115 16.47 -4.25 -14.04
N SER A 1116 16.27 -4.37 -15.35
CA SER A 1116 16.84 -3.44 -16.33
C SER A 1116 15.90 -2.32 -16.81
N LEU A 1117 14.62 -2.33 -16.38
CA LEU A 1117 13.53 -1.46 -16.87
C LEU A 1117 13.87 0.03 -17.09
N VAL A 1118 14.71 0.65 -16.26
CA VAL A 1118 14.90 2.12 -16.28
C VAL A 1118 16.10 2.51 -17.13
N ASP A 1119 15.86 3.29 -18.19
CA ASP A 1119 16.89 3.93 -19.01
C ASP A 1119 16.69 5.46 -19.10
N SER A 1120 17.66 6.17 -19.68
CA SER A 1120 17.58 7.58 -20.00
C SER A 1120 16.56 7.83 -21.12
N LEU A 1121 15.90 8.99 -21.08
CA LEU A 1121 14.91 9.43 -22.07
C LEU A 1121 13.61 8.61 -22.09
N MET A 1122 13.18 8.15 -20.91
CA MET A 1122 12.03 7.25 -20.74
C MET A 1122 10.93 7.89 -19.86
N THR A 1123 9.67 7.49 -20.06
CA THR A 1123 8.55 7.80 -19.14
C THR A 1123 7.73 6.56 -18.82
N LEU A 1124 7.43 6.34 -17.54
CA LEU A 1124 6.51 5.32 -17.04
C LEU A 1124 5.24 6.00 -16.52
N ARG A 1125 4.08 5.75 -17.13
CA ARG A 1125 2.77 6.24 -16.65
C ARG A 1125 2.13 5.16 -15.78
N ILE A 1126 1.60 5.53 -14.61
CA ILE A 1126 0.81 4.68 -13.70
C ILE A 1126 -0.55 5.36 -13.47
N ALA A 1127 -1.67 4.65 -13.62
CA ALA A 1127 -3.02 5.22 -13.43
C ALA A 1127 -4.08 4.15 -13.09
N ARG A 1128 -5.26 4.60 -12.60
CA ARG A 1128 -6.47 3.78 -12.49
C ARG A 1128 -7.35 3.89 -13.74
N PRO A 1129 -7.96 2.80 -14.25
CA PRO A 1129 -8.80 2.83 -15.46
C PRO A 1129 -10.06 3.71 -15.38
N ASP A 1130 -10.53 4.10 -14.19
CA ASP A 1130 -11.84 4.73 -13.96
C ASP A 1130 -11.84 6.28 -13.92
N THR A 1131 -10.68 6.93 -14.03
CA THR A 1131 -10.55 8.40 -13.91
C THR A 1131 -10.40 9.15 -15.25
N ALA A 1132 -10.67 8.50 -16.39
CA ALA A 1132 -10.57 9.11 -17.72
C ALA A 1132 -11.63 10.19 -18.01
N ASP A 1133 -11.27 11.24 -18.78
CA ASP A 1133 -12.14 12.37 -19.15
C ASP A 1133 -13.44 11.96 -19.89
N ALA A 1134 -13.46 10.76 -20.46
CA ALA A 1134 -14.65 10.11 -20.98
C ALA A 1134 -14.56 8.59 -20.74
N SER A 1135 -15.71 7.90 -20.71
CA SER A 1135 -15.76 6.45 -20.50
C SER A 1135 -16.70 5.76 -21.49
N LEU A 1136 -16.32 4.56 -21.91
CA LEU A 1136 -17.14 3.61 -22.65
C LEU A 1136 -17.44 2.41 -21.75
N ARG A 1137 -18.70 2.00 -21.64
CA ARG A 1137 -19.13 0.81 -20.90
C ARG A 1137 -19.95 -0.11 -21.80
N ILE A 1138 -19.75 -1.41 -21.69
CA ILE A 1138 -20.63 -2.41 -22.30
C ILE A 1138 -21.80 -2.66 -21.35
N LEU A 1139 -23.02 -2.50 -21.83
CA LEU A 1139 -24.25 -2.73 -21.06
C LEU A 1139 -24.73 -4.19 -21.17
N SER A 1140 -24.53 -4.82 -22.34
CA SER A 1140 -24.88 -6.22 -22.59
C SER A 1140 -24.22 -6.73 -23.88
N GLY A 1141 -24.06 -8.05 -24.02
CA GLY A 1141 -23.50 -8.68 -25.24
C GLY A 1141 -21.97 -8.70 -25.29
N SER A 1142 -21.31 -8.57 -24.13
CA SER A 1142 -19.84 -8.64 -23.99
C SER A 1142 -19.25 -10.00 -24.35
N TYR A 1143 -20.06 -11.05 -24.46
CA TYR A 1143 -19.66 -12.39 -24.89
C TYR A 1143 -20.80 -13.07 -25.64
N ALA A 1144 -20.50 -13.78 -26.74
CA ALA A 1144 -21.45 -14.68 -27.39
C ALA A 1144 -20.78 -15.69 -28.33
N VAL A 1145 -21.49 -16.79 -28.59
CA VAL A 1145 -21.23 -17.70 -29.73
C VAL A 1145 -22.27 -17.42 -30.82
N VAL A 1146 -21.80 -16.93 -31.96
CA VAL A 1146 -22.63 -16.59 -33.12
C VAL A 1146 -22.65 -17.80 -34.07
N PRO A 1147 -23.81 -18.45 -34.30
CA PRO A 1147 -23.90 -19.57 -35.23
C PRO A 1147 -23.55 -19.13 -36.66
N PRO A 1148 -23.23 -20.06 -37.59
CA PRO A 1148 -22.96 -19.72 -38.98
C PRO A 1148 -24.11 -18.89 -39.58
N GLN A 1149 -23.77 -17.78 -40.25
CA GLN A 1149 -24.71 -16.79 -40.79
C GLN A 1149 -25.56 -16.06 -39.73
N GLY A 1150 -25.18 -16.14 -38.45
CA GLY A 1150 -25.85 -15.50 -37.32
C GLY A 1150 -25.38 -14.06 -37.06
N VAL A 1151 -26.12 -13.36 -36.20
CA VAL A 1151 -25.83 -11.97 -35.78
C VAL A 1151 -26.09 -11.81 -34.28
N GLN A 1152 -25.24 -11.05 -33.59
CA GLN A 1152 -25.35 -10.73 -32.16
C GLN A 1152 -25.26 -9.21 -31.91
N GLU A 1153 -26.13 -8.68 -31.03
CA GLU A 1153 -26.11 -7.26 -30.59
C GLU A 1153 -25.20 -7.06 -29.36
N ILE A 1154 -24.39 -5.99 -29.37
CA ILE A 1154 -23.65 -5.47 -28.21
C ILE A 1154 -24.20 -4.07 -27.89
N ARG A 1155 -24.66 -3.85 -26.66
CA ARG A 1155 -25.12 -2.52 -26.19
C ARG A 1155 -24.02 -1.80 -25.44
N LEU A 1156 -23.85 -0.52 -25.72
CA LEU A 1156 -22.78 0.34 -25.23
C LEU A 1156 -23.34 1.61 -24.58
N ARG A 1157 -22.64 2.15 -23.58
CA ARG A 1157 -22.88 3.45 -22.96
C ARG A 1157 -21.61 4.30 -23.04
N PHE A 1158 -21.73 5.46 -23.69
CA PHE A 1158 -20.72 6.51 -23.71
C PHE A 1158 -21.05 7.54 -22.63
N LYS A 1159 -20.03 8.05 -21.92
CA LYS A 1159 -20.19 9.17 -20.98
C LYS A 1159 -19.04 10.15 -21.14
N ASN A 1160 -19.37 11.43 -21.31
CA ASN A 1160 -18.40 12.51 -21.20
C ASN A 1160 -18.31 12.92 -19.71
N ASN A 1161 -17.19 12.64 -19.05
CA ASN A 1161 -17.01 12.97 -17.63
C ASN A 1161 -16.60 14.43 -17.44
N SER A 1162 -15.66 14.93 -18.25
CA SER A 1162 -15.04 16.26 -18.09
C SER A 1162 -14.55 16.90 -19.39
N LEU A 1163 -14.65 16.24 -20.55
CA LEU A 1163 -14.14 16.71 -21.83
C LEU A 1163 -14.94 17.92 -22.34
N SER A 1164 -14.44 19.13 -22.09
CA SER A 1164 -15.09 20.40 -22.48
C SER A 1164 -14.76 20.84 -23.91
N GLN A 1165 -13.60 20.45 -24.45
CA GLN A 1165 -13.16 20.59 -25.84
C GLN A 1165 -12.20 19.44 -26.23
N GLY A 1166 -12.22 18.99 -27.48
CA GLY A 1166 -11.31 17.95 -28.00
C GLY A 1166 -12.02 16.67 -28.45
N VAL A 1167 -11.30 15.75 -29.10
CA VAL A 1167 -11.79 14.43 -29.55
C VAL A 1167 -10.97 13.33 -28.89
N MET A 1168 -11.63 12.36 -28.26
CA MET A 1168 -11.02 11.22 -27.60
C MET A 1168 -11.41 9.92 -28.31
N SER A 1169 -10.45 9.02 -28.53
CA SER A 1169 -10.73 7.66 -29.00
C SER A 1169 -11.06 6.75 -27.82
N LEU A 1170 -12.15 6.01 -27.92
CA LEU A 1170 -12.61 5.02 -26.96
C LEU A 1170 -12.64 3.67 -27.67
N PRO A 1171 -11.59 2.84 -27.54
CA PRO A 1171 -11.55 1.56 -28.23
C PRO A 1171 -12.44 0.54 -27.54
N LEU A 1172 -13.08 -0.27 -28.36
CA LEU A 1172 -13.72 -1.52 -27.99
C LEU A 1172 -12.90 -2.63 -28.64
N THR A 1173 -12.25 -3.44 -27.82
CA THR A 1173 -11.49 -4.61 -28.29
C THR A 1173 -12.45 -5.79 -28.39
N ILE A 1174 -12.50 -6.43 -29.56
CA ILE A 1174 -13.22 -7.69 -29.73
C ILE A 1174 -12.21 -8.77 -30.08
N GLN A 1175 -11.99 -9.71 -29.15
CA GLN A 1175 -11.21 -10.92 -29.38
C GLN A 1175 -12.14 -12.02 -29.87
N SER A 1176 -11.71 -12.79 -30.87
CA SER A 1176 -12.57 -13.78 -31.51
C SER A 1176 -11.83 -15.03 -31.92
N SER A 1177 -12.60 -16.09 -32.17
CA SER A 1177 -12.10 -17.34 -32.76
C SER A 1177 -11.80 -17.25 -34.26
N ASP A 1178 -12.04 -16.10 -34.91
CA ASP A 1178 -11.59 -15.81 -36.27
C ASP A 1178 -10.18 -15.19 -36.23
N GLU A 1179 -9.20 -15.96 -36.69
CA GLU A 1179 -7.77 -15.61 -36.70
C GLU A 1179 -7.46 -14.46 -37.68
N ASP A 1180 -8.22 -14.33 -38.77
CA ASP A 1180 -8.09 -13.21 -39.73
C ASP A 1180 -8.67 -11.90 -39.16
N ALA A 1181 -9.57 -12.00 -38.17
CA ALA A 1181 -10.14 -10.86 -37.47
C ALA A 1181 -9.31 -10.40 -36.26
N GLY A 1182 -8.13 -11.00 -36.05
CA GLY A 1182 -7.17 -10.75 -34.97
C GLY A 1182 -7.35 -9.43 -34.23
N GLY A 1183 -8.01 -9.50 -33.07
CA GLY A 1183 -8.22 -8.38 -32.16
C GLY A 1183 -8.76 -7.11 -32.82
N THR A 1184 -9.88 -7.19 -33.55
CA THR A 1184 -10.45 -6.03 -34.23
C THR A 1184 -10.80 -4.93 -33.22
N GLY A 1185 -9.93 -3.92 -33.11
CA GLY A 1185 -10.15 -2.74 -32.29
C GLY A 1185 -11.13 -1.80 -32.99
N VAL A 1186 -12.39 -1.78 -32.54
CA VAL A 1186 -13.36 -0.79 -33.01
C VAL A 1186 -13.11 0.51 -32.26
N SER A 1187 -12.59 1.50 -32.94
CA SER A 1187 -12.33 2.82 -32.35
C SER A 1187 -13.54 3.73 -32.47
N PHE A 1188 -14.06 4.19 -31.33
CA PHE A 1188 -15.13 5.18 -31.29
C PHE A 1188 -14.58 6.56 -30.94
N LEU A 1189 -15.06 7.61 -31.59
CA LEU A 1189 -14.61 8.98 -31.32
C LEU A 1189 -15.65 9.73 -30.49
N LEU A 1190 -15.25 10.27 -29.33
CA LEU A 1190 -16.08 11.12 -28.49
C LEU A 1190 -15.56 12.56 -28.49
N GLN A 1191 -16.40 13.54 -28.85
CA GLN A 1191 -16.05 14.96 -28.88
C GLN A 1191 -16.74 15.76 -27.76
N GLY A 1192 -15.98 16.63 -27.09
CA GLY A 1192 -16.47 17.57 -26.08
C GLY A 1192 -16.93 18.92 -26.67
N GLY A 1193 -18.14 19.37 -26.33
CA GLY A 1193 -18.71 20.70 -26.66
C GLY A 1193 -19.94 20.68 -27.59
N THR A 1194 -20.56 21.86 -27.79
CA THR A 1194 -21.75 22.06 -28.65
C THR A 1194 -21.40 21.98 -30.15
N PRO A 1195 -22.32 21.51 -31.01
CA PRO A 1195 -21.96 20.61 -32.11
C PRO A 1195 -21.35 21.31 -33.33
N PHE A 1196 -20.26 20.73 -33.84
CA PHE A 1196 -19.92 20.72 -35.25
C PHE A 1196 -19.89 19.26 -35.69
N VAL A 1197 -21.01 18.71 -36.17
CA VAL A 1197 -21.05 17.35 -36.71
C VAL A 1197 -21.52 17.41 -38.16
N PRO A 1198 -20.72 16.97 -39.14
CA PRO A 1198 -21.27 16.58 -40.43
C PRO A 1198 -22.07 15.28 -40.25
N GLN A 1199 -23.38 15.30 -40.48
CA GLN A 1199 -24.16 14.06 -40.57
C GLN A 1199 -23.94 13.41 -41.94
N THR A 1200 -23.34 12.23 -41.89
CA THR A 1200 -23.39 11.07 -42.81
C THR A 1200 -23.69 11.30 -44.30
N VAL A 1201 -22.78 10.83 -45.15
CA VAL A 1201 -23.03 10.55 -46.57
C VAL A 1201 -23.97 9.33 -46.66
N ILE A 1202 -25.21 9.53 -47.15
CA ILE A 1202 -26.15 8.42 -47.35
C ILE A 1202 -26.09 7.99 -48.81
N ALA A 1203 -25.38 6.87 -49.03
CA ALA A 1203 -25.41 5.97 -50.19
C ALA A 1203 -25.14 6.53 -51.60
N SER A 1204 -24.22 5.87 -52.32
CA SER A 1204 -24.13 5.92 -53.78
C SER A 1204 -24.98 4.79 -54.36
N GLN A 1205 -26.15 5.12 -54.92
CA GLN A 1205 -26.83 4.25 -55.89
C GLN A 1205 -27.14 5.07 -57.16
N ASN A 1206 -26.80 4.53 -58.33
CA ASN A 1206 -27.12 5.06 -59.65
C ASN A 1206 -26.53 6.44 -60.03
N GLY A 1207 -25.33 6.79 -59.54
CA GLY A 1207 -24.63 8.01 -59.98
C GLY A 1207 -25.24 9.32 -59.46
N ILE A 1208 -25.89 9.29 -58.30
CA ILE A 1208 -26.42 10.49 -57.64
C ILE A 1208 -25.82 10.58 -56.24
N LEU A 1209 -25.20 11.72 -55.93
CA LEU A 1209 -24.71 12.06 -54.59
C LEU A 1209 -25.69 13.03 -53.93
N SER A 1210 -26.27 12.64 -52.79
CA SER A 1210 -27.20 13.48 -52.01
C SER A 1210 -26.53 13.97 -50.72
N LEU A 1211 -26.51 15.28 -50.50
CA LEU A 1211 -25.89 15.90 -49.34
C LEU A 1211 -26.97 16.61 -48.48
N HIS A 1212 -26.95 16.36 -47.18
CA HIS A 1212 -27.81 17.02 -46.18
C HIS A 1212 -26.95 17.81 -45.17
N TRP A 1213 -27.33 19.05 -44.88
CA TRP A 1213 -26.73 19.84 -43.81
C TRP A 1213 -27.71 20.86 -43.22
N VAL A 1214 -27.44 21.37 -42.01
CA VAL A 1214 -28.24 22.42 -41.36
C VAL A 1214 -27.49 23.74 -41.47
N ALA A 1215 -28.01 24.69 -42.23
CA ALA A 1215 -27.40 26.01 -42.39
C ALA A 1215 -27.90 26.97 -41.31
N HIS A 1216 -26.98 27.58 -40.56
CA HIS A 1216 -27.23 28.81 -39.80
C HIS A 1216 -26.24 29.87 -40.29
N GLU A 1217 -26.80 30.92 -40.89
CA GLU A 1217 -26.15 32.11 -41.49
C GLU A 1217 -25.83 32.05 -43.00
N ALA A 1218 -26.14 33.18 -43.65
CA ALA A 1218 -26.19 33.37 -45.11
C ALA A 1218 -24.80 33.47 -45.76
N ASN A 1219 -24.04 32.38 -45.74
CA ASN A 1219 -22.74 32.29 -46.41
C ASN A 1219 -22.80 31.38 -47.64
N SER A 1220 -22.19 31.83 -48.75
CA SER A 1220 -22.10 31.06 -49.99
C SER A 1220 -21.05 29.94 -49.88
N TYR A 1221 -21.43 28.69 -50.16
CA TYR A 1221 -20.54 27.51 -50.12
C TYR A 1221 -20.07 27.10 -51.51
N THR A 1222 -18.83 26.59 -51.62
CA THR A 1222 -18.22 26.13 -52.89
C THR A 1222 -17.79 24.66 -52.78
N ILE A 1223 -18.21 23.83 -53.74
CA ILE A 1223 -17.86 22.40 -53.79
C ILE A 1223 -16.69 22.19 -54.77
N TRP A 1224 -15.68 21.41 -54.37
CA TRP A 1224 -14.49 21.11 -55.17
C TRP A 1224 -14.42 19.62 -55.53
N THR A 1225 -13.74 19.28 -56.63
CA THR A 1225 -13.40 17.88 -56.96
C THR A 1225 -11.98 17.77 -57.48
N SER A 1226 -11.33 16.63 -57.24
CA SER A 1226 -10.05 16.26 -57.86
C SER A 1226 -10.12 14.86 -58.48
N LEU A 1227 -9.24 14.59 -59.45
CA LEU A 1227 -8.96 13.22 -59.92
C LEU A 1227 -7.89 12.60 -59.02
N PRO A 1228 -7.80 11.25 -58.92
CA PRO A 1228 -6.86 10.57 -58.01
C PRO A 1228 -5.38 10.97 -58.18
N ASN A 1229 -4.99 11.60 -59.29
CA ASN A 1229 -3.59 11.96 -59.59
C ASN A 1229 -3.37 13.43 -60.01
N ASP A 1230 -4.36 14.31 -59.91
CA ASP A 1230 -4.20 15.74 -60.30
C ASP A 1230 -4.05 16.66 -59.08
N THR A 1231 -3.17 17.65 -59.18
CA THR A 1231 -2.91 18.68 -58.15
C THR A 1231 -3.84 19.90 -58.25
N VAL A 1232 -4.84 19.87 -59.13
CA VAL A 1232 -5.71 21.01 -59.43
C VAL A 1232 -7.16 20.68 -59.06
N PHE A 1233 -7.71 21.42 -58.08
CA PHE A 1233 -9.12 21.35 -57.71
C PHE A 1233 -9.95 22.28 -58.61
N VAL A 1234 -11.05 21.76 -59.17
CA VAL A 1234 -11.97 22.54 -60.01
C VAL A 1234 -13.28 22.77 -59.24
N PRO A 1235 -13.79 24.03 -59.14
CA PRO A 1235 -15.03 24.29 -58.43
C PRO A 1235 -16.22 23.84 -59.28
N LEU A 1236 -17.10 23.03 -58.70
CA LEU A 1236 -18.23 22.42 -59.41
C LEU A 1236 -19.52 23.23 -59.24
N VAL A 1237 -19.70 23.91 -58.09
CA VAL A 1237 -20.78 24.88 -57.81
C VAL A 1237 -20.26 25.91 -56.80
N THR A 1238 -20.50 27.22 -57.02
CA THR A 1238 -19.91 28.31 -56.22
C THR A 1238 -20.86 29.01 -55.25
N SER A 1239 -22.15 28.67 -55.22
CA SER A 1239 -23.08 29.13 -54.18
C SER A 1239 -24.32 28.25 -54.07
N ILE A 1240 -24.59 27.73 -52.88
CA ILE A 1240 -25.82 26.97 -52.56
C ILE A 1240 -26.37 27.54 -51.25
N ALA A 1241 -27.68 27.82 -51.18
CA ALA A 1241 -28.34 28.38 -49.99
C ALA A 1241 -29.35 27.42 -49.33
N ASP A 1242 -29.63 26.27 -49.94
CA ASP A 1242 -30.61 25.30 -49.45
C ASP A 1242 -29.97 24.24 -48.54
N THR A 1243 -30.72 23.74 -47.57
CA THR A 1243 -30.32 22.70 -46.59
C THR A 1243 -30.23 21.29 -47.18
N HIS A 1244 -30.47 21.16 -48.49
CA HIS A 1244 -30.47 19.89 -49.20
C HIS A 1244 -30.08 20.10 -50.67
N TYR A 1245 -29.07 19.37 -51.14
CA TYR A 1245 -28.57 19.51 -52.50
C TYR A 1245 -28.20 18.16 -53.12
N THR A 1246 -28.54 17.99 -54.40
CA THR A 1246 -28.36 16.74 -55.13
C THR A 1246 -27.47 16.98 -56.34
N LEU A 1247 -26.38 16.22 -56.48
CA LEU A 1247 -25.44 16.33 -57.59
C LEU A 1247 -25.50 15.06 -58.45
N GLY A 1248 -25.75 15.21 -59.75
CA GLY A 1248 -25.62 14.12 -60.72
C GLY A 1248 -24.15 13.88 -61.06
N VAL A 1249 -23.67 12.65 -60.89
CA VAL A 1249 -22.29 12.25 -61.18
C VAL A 1249 -22.26 11.09 -62.19
N PRO A 1250 -21.38 11.12 -63.21
CA PRO A 1250 -21.28 10.02 -64.18
C PRO A 1250 -20.93 8.68 -63.52
N ALA A 1251 -21.46 7.57 -64.04
CA ALA A 1251 -21.44 6.24 -63.43
C ALA A 1251 -20.09 5.48 -63.55
N ASP A 1252 -19.05 6.14 -64.07
CA ASP A 1252 -17.81 5.53 -64.51
C ASP A 1252 -16.63 5.86 -63.57
N ALA A 1253 -16.30 4.87 -62.72
CA ALA A 1253 -15.05 4.58 -62.01
C ALA A 1253 -14.40 5.66 -61.09
N ALA A 1254 -14.29 5.30 -59.79
CA ALA A 1254 -13.29 5.73 -58.80
C ALA A 1254 -12.86 7.22 -58.81
N ARG A 1255 -13.78 8.12 -58.45
CA ARG A 1255 -13.45 9.52 -58.13
C ARG A 1255 -13.65 9.77 -56.64
N ALA A 1256 -12.66 10.37 -55.99
CA ALA A 1256 -12.78 10.87 -54.62
C ALA A 1256 -13.34 12.32 -54.67
N TYR A 1257 -14.34 12.62 -53.85
CA TYR A 1257 -14.96 13.94 -53.76
C TYR A 1257 -14.66 14.55 -52.39
N ALA A 1258 -14.17 15.78 -52.34
CA ALA A 1258 -13.89 16.50 -51.10
C ALA A 1258 -14.75 17.76 -51.02
N VAL A 1259 -15.49 17.95 -49.94
CA VAL A 1259 -16.35 19.12 -49.72
C VAL A 1259 -15.70 20.03 -48.69
N THR A 1260 -15.51 21.31 -49.01
CA THR A 1260 -14.92 22.30 -48.10
C THR A 1260 -15.91 23.42 -47.85
N LEU A 1261 -16.17 23.75 -46.57
CA LEU A 1261 -17.12 24.79 -46.18
C LEU A 1261 -16.35 26.02 -45.67
N ASN A 1262 -16.81 27.22 -46.08
CA ASN A 1262 -16.25 28.56 -45.86
C ASN A 1262 -15.05 28.94 -46.75
N GLY A 1263 -15.31 29.74 -47.80
CA GLY A 1263 -14.47 30.74 -48.50
C GLY A 1263 -12.94 30.58 -48.63
N GLY A 1264 -12.38 29.44 -48.25
CA GLY A 1264 -10.97 29.18 -48.04
C GLY A 1264 -10.36 28.45 -49.23
N ALA A 1265 -9.06 28.67 -49.41
CA ALA A 1265 -8.26 28.07 -50.47
C ALA A 1265 -8.36 26.53 -50.49
N PRO A 1266 -8.18 25.88 -51.65
CA PRO A 1266 -8.34 24.44 -51.79
C PRO A 1266 -7.46 23.63 -50.81
N PRO A 1267 -7.95 22.49 -50.29
CA PRO A 1267 -7.19 21.60 -49.41
C PRO A 1267 -5.95 21.03 -50.14
N ARG A 1268 -4.86 20.79 -49.40
CA ARG A 1268 -3.63 20.19 -49.97
C ARG A 1268 -3.80 18.67 -50.10
N PRO A 1269 -3.17 18.01 -51.09
CA PRO A 1269 -3.31 16.57 -51.28
C PRO A 1269 -2.73 15.81 -50.07
N GLY A 1270 -3.55 14.95 -49.44
CA GLY A 1270 -3.11 14.03 -48.38
C GLY A 1270 -3.88 14.06 -47.06
N ASN A 1271 -4.84 14.99 -46.89
CA ASN A 1271 -5.70 15.06 -45.70
C ASN A 1271 -7.16 14.76 -46.01
#